data_AF-A0A8H6IR11-F1
#
_entry.id   AF-A0A8H6IR11-F1
#
_cell.length_a   1.000
_cell.length_b   1.000
_cell.length_c   1.000
_cell.angle_alpha   90.00
_cell.angle_beta   90.00
_cell.angle_gamma   90.00
#
_symmetry.space_group_name_H-M   'P 1'
#
loop_
_entity.id
_entity.type
_entity.pdbx_description
1 polymer ?
#
loop_
_entity_poly.entity_id
_entity_poly.type
_entity_poly.pdbx_seq_one_letter_code
_entity_poly.pdbx_strand_id
1 'polypeptide(L)'
;MAVANALILDSPRPNVYSVWVNGNFSSSEKARRQIERNHTSNANSSSLAYTIPAEVIKASRILAEMKPPESPGDDYAALASSIKSRYSRPNDTNTMPQRMKRPSGLLEYVSPEEQQTVVQNGTVVDGTGDEHSQSHRRLGRATVEFWQEAMPQLGSSPFAPSGYKVWRNVKDYGAKGDGVTDDTAAIQLAISDGGRVYLGNQQFTISGLHFRNCQTALQIHWDWGFTMQSIAIEECDTGLVVVGGAGGPFSTGRGVGSVILADLAMHNVQLGISTSLFADNSTAFLIRNALFSKLGTAIMDSHSSSVLLPGGVGDIDVDSWGFGKVTDATGETGFVNGQKIESMTRAESLVSREPTLTNKPSFFTRRRPSYATLGDSQLVDVKAYGAKGDGTSDDTAVLNSILDFAANISAVVYSPFGVYTVTDTLEVPAGSHIIGQAWPQIMATDSLFADMSSPRAAVRVGDEGSVGAVEIQCMMFTVKGPTAGAVLMEWNIHESSQGSTGLWDSHFRVGGAIGSDIQVENCPTQSQNDGCVAASMLMHITTKASAYLENVWMWVADHDTDKVSQDQINIFSARGVLIESQGPTWLWGTSVEHNVLYQYQLSGAQDIVLGLVQTESPYFQVSPAAPAPFSNGLVFANDPDFSECGSSKSCAMSWGLRLVDSSTGRIFYVEQSYDIWIYGLVTIGNSEMITPFQGTPIVAKNNRNGCASSILAWLGGSDQTAGLRNFTGYQLYTLDKLDSMSFSHVCKNTLTASILCDDSTIEWTMPSYHGTLDNSTLQEQLCDVGCGHSLASWYDGVSKSCGDYQWPSGAPLNMLGGYVWYGYNETCSKDPVTGKFCSDVIDDFSLDDADGTIPTAELCSECYLGRLTMMQKSPYSIFGTFPWFEELLESAVPKCSIKVPTTPQDPLFPKANSTGFCVSDD
;
A
#
# COMPACT_ATOMS: atom_id res chain seq x y z
N MET A 1 1.24 -13.22 11.22
CA MET A 1 0.68 -14.35 10.40
C MET A 1 1.05 -15.80 10.84
N ALA A 2 2.29 -16.14 11.23
CA ALA A 2 2.72 -17.56 11.40
C ALA A 2 1.87 -18.41 12.38
N VAL A 3 1.48 -17.83 13.52
CA VAL A 3 0.72 -18.51 14.58
C VAL A 3 -0.69 -18.93 14.12
N ALA A 4 -1.35 -18.15 13.26
CA ALA A 4 -2.68 -18.47 12.74
C ALA A 4 -2.66 -19.73 11.86
N ASN A 5 -1.63 -19.87 11.02
CA ASN A 5 -1.43 -21.09 10.21
C ASN A 5 -1.16 -22.31 11.11
N ALA A 6 -0.37 -22.16 12.18
CA ALA A 6 -0.13 -23.25 13.14
C ALA A 6 -1.43 -23.71 13.82
N LEU A 7 -2.25 -22.78 14.33
CA LEU A 7 -3.51 -23.11 15.02
C LEU A 7 -4.58 -23.74 14.10
N ILE A 8 -4.57 -23.43 12.80
CA ILE A 8 -5.46 -24.06 11.81
C ILE A 8 -4.99 -25.47 11.44
N LEU A 9 -3.67 -25.72 11.43
CA LEU A 9 -3.10 -27.06 11.18
C LEU A 9 -3.35 -28.03 12.34
N ASP A 10 -3.35 -27.54 13.58
CA ASP A 10 -3.35 -28.38 14.80
C ASP A 10 -4.76 -28.72 15.35
N SER A 11 -5.84 -28.42 14.61
CA SER A 11 -7.22 -28.69 15.06
C SER A 11 -8.19 -29.20 13.97
N PRO A 12 -7.95 -30.40 13.41
CA PRO A 12 -8.93 -31.10 12.57
C PRO A 12 -10.13 -31.58 13.41
N ARG A 13 -11.17 -30.74 13.58
CA ARG A 13 -12.47 -31.16 14.11
C ARG A 13 -13.33 -31.74 12.97
N PRO A 14 -13.56 -33.07 12.90
CA PRO A 14 -14.44 -33.62 11.87
C PRO A 14 -15.91 -33.33 12.20
N ASN A 15 -16.62 -32.65 11.29
CA ASN A 15 -18.06 -32.49 11.35
C ASN A 15 -18.77 -33.83 11.01
N VAL A 16 -18.76 -34.76 11.96
CA VAL A 16 -19.48 -36.03 11.84
C VAL A 16 -20.98 -35.79 12.11
N TYR A 17 -21.79 -35.81 11.06
CA TYR A 17 -23.25 -35.88 11.19
C TYR A 17 -23.65 -37.19 11.89
N SER A 18 -24.25 -37.09 13.07
CA SER A 18 -24.62 -38.22 13.92
C SER A 18 -25.94 -38.87 13.49
N VAL A 19 -25.88 -39.78 12.51
CA VAL A 19 -27.00 -40.68 12.19
C VAL A 19 -26.96 -41.91 13.09
N TRP A 20 -27.91 -42.01 14.02
CA TRP A 20 -28.06 -43.17 14.92
C TRP A 20 -28.71 -44.36 14.21
N VAL A 21 -27.92 -45.40 13.87
CA VAL A 21 -28.42 -46.77 13.61
C VAL A 21 -27.44 -47.80 14.22
N ASN A 22 -27.98 -48.90 14.75
CA ASN A 22 -27.26 -49.89 15.57
C ASN A 22 -26.40 -50.89 14.74
N GLY A 23 -25.37 -51.49 15.36
CA GLY A 23 -24.97 -52.87 15.02
C GLY A 23 -23.50 -53.30 15.15
N ASN A 24 -23.11 -53.79 16.33
CA ASN A 24 -22.05 -54.80 16.64
C ASN A 24 -20.65 -54.80 15.98
N PHE A 25 -19.64 -54.94 16.84
CA PHE A 25 -18.30 -55.49 16.53
C PHE A 25 -18.35 -56.96 16.07
N SER A 26 -17.42 -57.37 15.19
CA SER A 26 -16.64 -58.60 15.38
C SER A 26 -15.30 -58.53 14.62
N SER A 27 -14.36 -59.43 14.94
CA SER A 27 -12.95 -59.38 14.51
C SER A 27 -12.48 -60.70 13.89
N SER A 28 -11.49 -60.66 12.98
CA SER A 28 -10.46 -61.72 12.89
C SER A 28 -9.26 -61.33 12.02
N GLU A 29 -8.07 -61.82 12.39
CA GLU A 29 -6.83 -61.76 11.61
C GLU A 29 -6.43 -63.16 11.09
N LYS A 30 -5.33 -63.22 10.30
CA LYS A 30 -4.42 -64.36 10.01
C LYS A 30 -4.82 -65.32 8.87
N ALA A 31 -3.89 -65.95 8.13
CA ALA A 31 -2.47 -65.71 7.83
C ALA A 31 -1.92 -66.74 6.78
N ARG A 32 -0.66 -66.58 6.33
CA ARG A 32 0.25 -67.57 5.63
C ARG A 32 0.02 -67.76 4.11
N ARG A 33 1.03 -67.64 3.21
CA ARG A 33 2.31 -68.39 2.94
C ARG A 33 2.07 -69.72 2.17
N GLN A 34 2.87 -70.18 1.17
CA GLN A 34 4.08 -69.68 0.48
C GLN A 34 4.40 -70.51 -0.81
N ILE A 35 5.33 -70.03 -1.67
CA ILE A 35 6.23 -70.78 -2.61
C ILE A 35 5.69 -71.32 -3.97
N GLU A 36 6.18 -70.71 -5.06
CA GLU A 36 6.93 -71.24 -6.25
C GLU A 36 6.76 -72.69 -6.77
N ARG A 37 7.04 -73.08 -8.04
CA ARG A 37 7.31 -72.41 -9.36
C ARG A 37 7.26 -73.52 -10.45
N ASN A 38 7.09 -73.15 -11.73
CA ASN A 38 7.82 -73.82 -12.83
C ASN A 38 7.88 -72.96 -14.13
N HIS A 39 8.88 -73.19 -14.97
CA HIS A 39 9.20 -72.38 -16.17
C HIS A 39 8.94 -73.16 -17.49
N THR A 40 8.69 -72.45 -18.62
CA THR A 40 9.65 -72.26 -19.75
C THR A 40 9.01 -71.61 -20.99
N SER A 41 9.57 -70.49 -21.47
CA SER A 41 9.59 -70.08 -22.90
C SER A 41 10.52 -68.86 -23.08
N ASN A 42 11.34 -68.84 -24.13
CA ASN A 42 12.40 -67.82 -24.32
C ASN A 42 12.01 -66.64 -25.21
N ALA A 43 12.44 -65.44 -24.82
CA ALA A 43 12.88 -64.35 -25.71
C ALA A 43 13.92 -63.49 -24.97
N ASN A 44 14.96 -63.01 -25.66
CA ASN A 44 16.11 -62.35 -25.02
C ASN A 44 15.96 -60.81 -24.93
N SER A 45 16.11 -60.27 -23.71
CA SER A 45 17.05 -59.17 -23.39
C SER A 45 16.88 -58.79 -21.91
N SER A 46 17.93 -58.92 -21.09
CA SER A 46 17.83 -58.81 -19.62
C SER A 46 18.65 -57.64 -19.05
N SER A 47 17.99 -56.75 -18.32
CA SER A 47 18.67 -55.80 -17.44
C SER A 47 19.24 -56.53 -16.21
N LEU A 48 20.47 -56.18 -15.82
CA LEU A 48 21.14 -56.72 -14.64
C LEU A 48 20.93 -55.80 -13.44
N ALA A 49 20.15 -56.26 -12.46
CA ALA A 49 20.11 -55.68 -11.12
C ALA A 49 20.99 -56.51 -10.19
N TYR A 50 21.88 -55.85 -9.43
CA TYR A 50 22.66 -56.47 -8.36
C TYR A 50 22.07 -56.11 -6.99
N THR A 51 22.24 -56.99 -6.00
CA THR A 51 21.79 -56.76 -4.62
C THR A 51 22.85 -57.27 -3.66
N ILE A 52 23.23 -56.44 -2.68
CA ILE A 52 24.28 -56.79 -1.71
C ILE A 52 23.77 -57.89 -0.77
N PRO A 53 24.48 -59.01 -0.59
CA PRO A 53 24.06 -60.07 0.34
C PRO A 53 23.98 -59.57 1.79
N ALA A 54 22.94 -60.00 2.50
CA ALA A 54 22.69 -59.58 3.89
C ALA A 54 23.86 -59.92 4.85
N GLU A 55 24.68 -60.92 4.52
CA GLU A 55 25.89 -61.28 5.28
C GLU A 55 26.96 -60.19 5.23
N VAL A 56 27.10 -59.48 4.10
CA VAL A 56 28.03 -58.33 3.97
C VAL A 56 27.54 -57.18 4.85
N ILE A 57 26.24 -56.88 4.83
CA ILE A 57 25.63 -55.82 5.68
C ILE A 57 25.84 -56.15 7.16
N LYS A 58 25.68 -57.43 7.54
CA LYS A 58 25.89 -57.90 8.91
C LYS A 58 27.38 -57.85 9.32
N ALA A 59 28.29 -58.19 8.42
CA ALA A 59 29.74 -58.10 8.65
C ALA A 59 30.18 -56.63 8.85
N SER A 60 29.73 -55.70 7.98
CA SER A 60 30.04 -54.27 8.12
C SER A 60 29.55 -53.68 9.44
N ARG A 61 28.35 -54.09 9.90
CA ARG A 61 27.82 -53.67 11.19
C ARG A 61 28.67 -54.20 12.36
N ILE A 62 29.02 -55.48 12.35
CA ILE A 62 29.88 -56.09 13.38
C ILE A 62 31.26 -55.41 13.40
N LEU A 63 31.81 -55.04 12.23
CA LEU A 63 33.10 -54.35 12.13
C LEU A 63 33.08 -52.96 12.79
N ALA A 64 31.98 -52.21 12.62
CA ALA A 64 31.79 -50.91 13.24
C ALA A 64 31.52 -51.01 14.76
N GLU A 65 30.78 -52.03 15.19
CA GLU A 65 30.43 -52.24 16.61
C GLU A 65 31.58 -52.89 17.42
N MET A 66 32.58 -53.52 16.77
CA MET A 66 33.69 -54.22 17.45
C MET A 66 34.78 -53.33 18.08
N LYS A 67 34.90 -52.06 17.65
CA LYS A 67 35.78 -51.07 18.29
C LYS A 67 35.19 -49.66 18.20
N PRO A 68 34.35 -49.23 19.15
CA PRO A 68 34.17 -47.81 19.39
C PRO A 68 35.54 -47.17 19.70
N PRO A 69 35.89 -46.01 19.12
CA PRO A 69 37.10 -45.29 19.51
C PRO A 69 37.05 -44.94 21.00
N GLU A 70 38.11 -45.27 21.74
CA GLU A 70 38.27 -44.83 23.12
C GLU A 70 38.35 -43.29 23.13
N SER A 71 37.59 -42.64 24.02
CA SER A 71 37.62 -41.18 24.16
C SER A 71 39.02 -40.73 24.58
N PRO A 72 39.74 -39.93 23.77
CA PRO A 72 41.04 -39.42 24.16
C PRO A 72 40.86 -38.43 25.32
N GLY A 73 41.40 -38.76 26.49
CA GLY A 73 41.34 -37.91 27.67
C GLY A 73 42.12 -36.59 27.52
N ASP A 74 41.92 -35.69 28.47
CA ASP A 74 42.24 -34.26 28.36
C ASP A 74 43.75 -33.92 28.27
N ASP A 75 44.34 -33.97 27.06
CA ASP A 75 45.42 -33.03 26.67
C ASP A 75 45.49 -32.78 25.14
N TYR A 76 44.64 -31.87 24.66
CA TYR A 76 44.75 -31.34 23.29
C TYR A 76 45.98 -30.42 23.08
N ALA A 77 46.58 -29.88 24.14
CA ALA A 77 47.69 -28.92 24.03
C ALA A 77 49.02 -29.62 23.69
N ALA A 78 49.25 -30.83 24.22
CA ALA A 78 50.38 -31.69 23.85
C ALA A 78 50.33 -32.07 22.37
N LEU A 79 49.17 -32.50 21.86
CA LEU A 79 48.99 -32.88 20.46
C LEU A 79 49.25 -31.67 19.54
N ALA A 80 48.63 -30.52 19.82
CA ALA A 80 48.83 -29.28 19.06
C ALA A 80 50.30 -28.80 19.07
N SER A 81 51.00 -28.97 20.20
CA SER A 81 52.43 -28.63 20.31
C SER A 81 53.31 -29.52 19.43
N SER A 82 53.02 -30.82 19.34
CA SER A 82 53.74 -31.77 18.46
C SER A 82 53.54 -31.53 16.95
N ILE A 83 52.47 -30.81 16.60
CA ILE A 83 52.19 -30.36 15.24
C ILE A 83 52.91 -29.04 14.98
N LYS A 84 52.84 -28.06 15.90
CA LYS A 84 53.61 -26.81 15.80
C LYS A 84 55.11 -27.05 15.64
N SER A 85 55.71 -27.93 16.43
CA SER A 85 57.15 -28.23 16.35
C SER A 85 57.58 -28.83 15.01
N ARG A 86 56.66 -29.45 14.26
CA ARG A 86 56.91 -30.14 12.99
C ARG A 86 57.03 -29.20 11.78
N TYR A 87 56.46 -28.00 11.88
CA TYR A 87 56.39 -27.02 10.79
C TYR A 87 57.05 -25.66 11.11
N SER A 88 57.74 -25.54 12.26
CA SER A 88 58.29 -24.27 12.76
C SER A 88 59.82 -24.20 12.72
N ARG A 89 60.42 -24.04 11.53
CA ARG A 89 61.69 -23.31 11.38
C ARG A 89 61.69 -22.44 10.10
N PRO A 90 62.26 -21.22 10.13
CA PRO A 90 62.07 -20.23 9.06
C PRO A 90 63.33 -19.94 8.23
N ASN A 91 63.13 -19.29 7.08
CA ASN A 91 63.92 -18.12 6.70
C ASN A 91 63.08 -17.22 5.76
N ASP A 92 62.60 -16.12 6.37
CA ASP A 92 62.51 -14.73 5.90
C ASP A 92 63.22 -14.35 4.56
N THR A 93 62.86 -13.28 3.82
CA THR A 93 62.23 -12.00 4.24
C THR A 93 61.20 -11.42 3.25
N ASN A 94 60.26 -10.58 3.76
CA ASN A 94 59.73 -9.31 3.16
C ASN A 94 58.23 -8.97 3.39
N THR A 95 57.47 -9.71 4.21
CA THR A 95 56.03 -9.40 4.43
C THR A 95 55.73 -8.02 5.02
N MET A 96 54.82 -7.28 4.37
CA MET A 96 54.10 -6.11 4.88
C MET A 96 52.58 -6.42 5.11
N PRO A 97 51.79 -5.55 5.79
CA PRO A 97 50.46 -5.90 6.36
C PRO A 97 49.27 -6.04 5.39
N GLN A 98 48.08 -6.30 5.95
CA GLN A 98 46.82 -6.57 5.22
C GLN A 98 46.30 -5.36 4.45
N ARG A 99 45.62 -5.64 3.34
CA ARG A 99 44.33 -5.02 3.02
C ARG A 99 43.25 -6.10 2.98
N MET A 100 42.01 -5.73 3.31
CA MET A 100 40.84 -6.41 2.78
C MET A 100 40.44 -5.72 1.48
N LYS A 101 39.96 -6.49 0.50
CA LYS A 101 38.97 -6.04 -0.48
C LYS A 101 38.03 -7.21 -0.80
N ARG A 102 36.73 -6.90 -0.75
CA ARG A 102 35.54 -7.54 -1.34
C ARG A 102 34.59 -6.35 -1.64
N PRO A 103 33.63 -6.45 -2.58
CA PRO A 103 32.40 -7.22 -2.33
C PRO A 103 32.23 -8.46 -3.22
N SER A 104 31.21 -9.26 -2.91
CA SER A 104 30.58 -10.21 -3.84
C SER A 104 29.71 -9.46 -4.86
N GLY A 105 29.73 -9.89 -6.12
CA GLY A 105 29.20 -9.10 -7.23
C GLY A 105 27.68 -9.16 -7.45
N LEU A 106 27.16 -8.07 -8.02
CA LEU A 106 25.93 -7.99 -8.81
C LEU A 106 26.10 -6.78 -9.74
N LEU A 107 26.30 -6.98 -11.05
CA LEU A 107 26.56 -5.88 -12.01
C LEU A 107 25.91 -6.15 -13.38
N GLU A 108 24.99 -5.23 -13.72
CA GLU A 108 24.55 -4.65 -15.00
C GLU A 108 24.55 -5.44 -16.34
N TYR A 109 23.59 -5.04 -17.19
CA TYR A 109 23.42 -5.46 -18.58
C TYR A 109 23.91 -4.35 -19.53
N VAL A 110 24.69 -4.72 -20.56
CA VAL A 110 25.25 -3.80 -21.57
C VAL A 110 24.40 -3.85 -22.83
N SER A 111 24.13 -2.70 -23.46
CA SER A 111 23.30 -2.64 -24.67
C SER A 111 24.04 -3.21 -25.91
N PRO A 112 23.31 -3.70 -26.94
CA PRO A 112 23.95 -4.26 -28.14
C PRO A 112 24.80 -3.27 -28.96
N GLU A 113 24.60 -1.96 -28.77
CA GLU A 113 25.20 -0.92 -29.62
C GLU A 113 26.64 -0.59 -29.24
N GLU A 114 27.04 -0.81 -27.98
CA GLU A 114 28.43 -0.63 -27.53
C GLU A 114 29.40 -1.73 -28.02
N GLN A 115 28.89 -2.81 -28.62
CA GLN A 115 29.73 -3.93 -29.06
C GLN A 115 30.36 -3.78 -30.46
N GLN A 116 30.19 -2.65 -31.15
CA GLN A 116 30.74 -2.45 -32.51
C GLN A 116 31.84 -1.37 -32.61
N THR A 117 33.08 -1.86 -32.48
CA THR A 117 34.33 -1.28 -33.02
C THR A 117 34.83 0.05 -32.45
N VAL A 118 35.77 -0.03 -31.49
CA VAL A 118 36.75 1.05 -31.27
C VAL A 118 37.80 1.00 -32.39
N VAL A 119 37.77 1.99 -33.28
CA VAL A 119 38.85 2.24 -34.25
C VAL A 119 39.60 3.50 -33.85
N GLN A 120 40.90 3.38 -33.57
CA GLN A 120 41.82 4.53 -33.56
C GLN A 120 43.08 4.21 -34.37
N ASN A 121 43.47 5.16 -35.23
CA ASN A 121 44.77 5.20 -35.94
C ASN A 121 45.18 3.96 -36.76
N GLY A 122 44.22 3.29 -37.40
CA GLY A 122 44.40 2.74 -38.75
C GLY A 122 45.28 1.50 -38.93
N THR A 123 45.76 0.85 -37.86
CA THR A 123 46.50 -0.41 -37.96
C THR A 123 46.22 -1.32 -36.77
N VAL A 124 46.09 -2.63 -37.02
CA VAL A 124 45.97 -3.67 -35.99
C VAL A 124 47.35 -4.32 -35.80
N VAL A 125 47.78 -4.46 -34.54
CA VAL A 125 48.99 -5.21 -34.16
C VAL A 125 48.68 -6.03 -32.92
N ASP A 126 49.03 -7.32 -32.95
CA ASP A 126 48.89 -8.27 -31.86
C ASP A 126 50.21 -8.38 -31.06
N GLY A 127 50.17 -8.66 -29.76
CA GLY A 127 51.31 -8.47 -28.86
C GLY A 127 51.29 -9.32 -27.59
N THR A 128 52.28 -10.20 -27.45
CA THR A 128 52.40 -11.18 -26.36
C THR A 128 53.58 -10.91 -25.42
N GLY A 129 53.35 -11.03 -24.11
CA GLY A 129 54.39 -11.12 -23.06
C GLY A 129 55.05 -9.79 -22.63
N ASP A 130 55.74 -9.72 -21.48
CA ASP A 130 55.84 -10.69 -20.37
C ASP A 130 56.41 -10.02 -19.09
N GLU A 131 56.58 -10.81 -18.02
CA GLU A 131 57.42 -10.60 -16.82
C GLU A 131 57.03 -9.63 -15.68
N HIS A 132 56.69 -10.30 -14.56
CA HIS A 132 57.21 -10.09 -13.19
C HIS A 132 56.59 -9.13 -12.17
N SER A 133 56.70 -9.57 -10.91
CA SER A 133 55.91 -9.19 -9.73
C SER A 133 56.79 -8.98 -8.49
N GLN A 134 56.30 -8.23 -7.49
CA GLN A 134 56.56 -8.54 -6.07
C GLN A 134 55.28 -8.41 -5.22
N SER A 135 55.34 -8.97 -4.01
CA SER A 135 54.21 -9.41 -3.17
C SER A 135 53.79 -8.39 -2.10
N HIS A 136 52.65 -8.48 -1.40
CA HIS A 136 52.36 -9.51 -0.38
C HIS A 136 50.88 -9.83 -0.14
N ARG A 137 50.65 -11.10 0.22
CA ARG A 137 49.39 -11.68 0.71
C ARG A 137 49.18 -11.39 2.20
N ARG A 138 47.94 -11.45 2.67
CA ARG A 138 47.65 -11.87 4.06
C ARG A 138 46.48 -12.85 4.09
N LEU A 139 46.71 -14.02 4.69
CA LEU A 139 45.68 -15.03 5.00
C LEU A 139 44.61 -14.40 5.92
N GLY A 140 43.36 -14.87 5.98
CA GLY A 140 42.85 -16.18 5.58
C GLY A 140 42.25 -16.84 6.82
N ARG A 141 41.01 -16.46 7.16
CA ARG A 141 40.22 -17.04 8.26
C ARG A 141 39.15 -17.91 7.64
N ALA A 142 38.95 -19.12 8.16
CA ALA A 142 38.05 -20.09 7.56
C ALA A 142 36.61 -19.56 7.46
N THR A 143 36.01 -19.68 6.27
CA THR A 143 34.56 -19.68 6.13
C THR A 143 34.04 -20.94 6.79
N VAL A 144 33.16 -20.80 7.78
CA VAL A 144 32.31 -21.91 8.22
C VAL A 144 31.37 -22.19 7.05
N GLU A 145 31.32 -23.43 6.57
CA GLU A 145 30.36 -23.82 5.53
C GLU A 145 28.95 -23.58 6.07
N PHE A 146 28.12 -22.92 5.27
CA PHE A 146 26.74 -22.61 5.66
C PHE A 146 26.00 -23.95 5.83
N TRP A 147 25.13 -24.07 6.84
CA TRP A 147 24.49 -25.35 7.17
C TRP A 147 23.74 -25.98 5.99
N GLN A 148 23.24 -25.14 5.08
CA GLN A 148 22.57 -25.55 3.85
C GLN A 148 23.52 -26.13 2.78
N GLU A 149 24.83 -25.86 2.84
CA GLU A 149 25.86 -26.47 1.99
C GLU A 149 26.19 -27.91 2.45
N ALA A 150 26.11 -28.18 3.75
CA ALA A 150 26.50 -29.45 4.37
C ALA A 150 25.34 -30.46 4.63
N MET A 151 24.08 -30.05 4.45
CA MET A 151 22.92 -30.92 4.72
C MET A 151 22.64 -31.95 3.59
N PRO A 152 22.03 -33.11 3.90
CA PRO A 152 21.60 -34.07 2.87
C PRO A 152 20.53 -33.48 1.93
N GLN A 153 20.89 -33.29 0.66
CA GLN A 153 20.06 -32.63 -0.36
C GLN A 153 18.99 -33.58 -0.93
N LEU A 154 17.96 -33.86 -0.14
CA LEU A 154 16.89 -34.82 -0.47
C LEU A 154 15.71 -34.21 -1.24
N GLY A 155 15.83 -32.96 -1.71
CA GLY A 155 14.77 -32.25 -2.42
C GLY A 155 14.59 -32.71 -3.87
N SER A 156 13.48 -33.41 -4.15
CA SER A 156 13.03 -33.78 -5.49
C SER A 156 11.66 -33.17 -5.80
N SER A 157 11.50 -32.50 -6.95
CA SER A 157 10.19 -32.00 -7.41
C SER A 157 9.42 -33.10 -8.16
N PRO A 158 8.25 -33.57 -7.68
CA PRO A 158 7.56 -34.73 -8.28
C PRO A 158 6.95 -34.47 -9.67
N PHE A 159 6.86 -33.21 -10.09
CA PHE A 159 6.26 -32.77 -11.35
C PHE A 159 7.27 -32.12 -12.31
N ALA A 160 8.55 -32.12 -11.95
CA ALA A 160 9.63 -31.79 -12.87
C ALA A 160 10.07 -33.05 -13.64
N PRO A 161 10.70 -32.91 -14.83
CA PRO A 161 11.28 -34.04 -15.54
C PRO A 161 12.26 -34.84 -14.67
N SER A 162 12.28 -36.16 -14.87
CA SER A 162 13.12 -37.09 -14.10
C SER A 162 14.60 -36.70 -14.18
N GLY A 163 15.17 -36.29 -13.04
CA GLY A 163 16.56 -35.83 -12.92
C GLY A 163 16.72 -34.35 -12.52
N TYR A 164 15.62 -33.58 -12.44
CA TYR A 164 15.65 -32.19 -12.00
C TYR A 164 16.22 -32.05 -10.56
N LYS A 165 17.31 -31.28 -10.43
CA LYS A 165 17.89 -30.90 -9.14
C LYS A 165 17.16 -29.69 -8.55
N VAL A 166 16.77 -29.75 -7.29
CA VAL A 166 16.23 -28.56 -6.58
C VAL A 166 17.38 -27.72 -6.02
N TRP A 167 18.35 -28.35 -5.34
CA TRP A 167 19.57 -27.71 -4.85
C TRP A 167 20.68 -27.67 -5.90
N ARG A 168 21.43 -26.57 -5.96
CA ARG A 168 22.58 -26.35 -6.86
C ARG A 168 23.64 -25.53 -6.12
N ASN A 169 24.85 -26.06 -5.92
CA ASN A 169 25.98 -25.27 -5.43
C ASN A 169 26.75 -24.72 -6.63
N VAL A 170 26.98 -23.40 -6.73
CA VAL A 170 27.67 -22.77 -7.87
C VAL A 170 29.06 -23.36 -8.15
N LYS A 171 29.72 -23.93 -7.13
CA LYS A 171 31.00 -24.64 -7.26
C LYS A 171 30.89 -25.90 -8.12
N ASP A 172 29.75 -26.61 -8.06
CA ASP A 172 29.48 -27.81 -8.86
C ASP A 172 29.38 -27.49 -10.37
N TYR A 173 29.02 -26.25 -10.69
CA TYR A 173 28.91 -25.71 -12.06
C TYR A 173 30.19 -25.03 -12.52
N GLY A 174 31.26 -25.07 -11.71
CA GLY A 174 32.61 -24.67 -12.06
C GLY A 174 33.20 -23.53 -11.24
N ALA A 175 32.39 -22.79 -10.47
CA ALA A 175 32.83 -21.56 -9.80
C ALA A 175 33.92 -21.81 -8.74
N LYS A 176 34.88 -20.88 -8.62
CA LYS A 176 36.03 -20.97 -7.71
C LYS A 176 35.82 -20.18 -6.41
N GLY A 177 35.10 -19.06 -6.47
CA GLY A 177 34.90 -18.13 -5.35
C GLY A 177 36.19 -17.46 -4.87
N ASP A 178 37.22 -17.40 -5.72
CA ASP A 178 38.56 -16.91 -5.37
C ASP A 178 38.74 -15.39 -5.58
N GLY A 179 37.87 -14.76 -6.36
CA GLY A 179 37.95 -13.34 -6.72
C GLY A 179 39.01 -13.03 -7.79
N VAL A 180 39.43 -14.02 -8.56
CA VAL A 180 40.43 -13.93 -9.63
C VAL A 180 39.97 -14.66 -10.91
N THR A 181 39.30 -15.80 -10.74
CA THR A 181 38.63 -16.52 -11.83
C THR A 181 37.31 -15.84 -12.16
N ASP A 182 36.99 -15.69 -13.44
CA ASP A 182 35.65 -15.27 -13.87
C ASP A 182 34.65 -16.42 -13.69
N ASP A 183 33.94 -16.37 -12.56
CA ASP A 183 32.91 -17.33 -12.20
C ASP A 183 31.54 -17.02 -12.83
N THR A 184 31.40 -15.92 -13.58
CA THR A 184 30.10 -15.45 -14.11
C THR A 184 29.41 -16.52 -14.94
N ALA A 185 30.15 -17.20 -15.83
CA ALA A 185 29.62 -18.30 -16.62
C ALA A 185 29.13 -19.47 -15.75
N ALA A 186 29.88 -19.85 -14.70
CA ALA A 186 29.54 -20.94 -13.80
C ALA A 186 28.33 -20.63 -12.89
N ILE A 187 28.23 -19.38 -12.42
CA ILE A 187 27.10 -18.89 -11.64
C ILE A 187 25.84 -18.82 -12.51
N GLN A 188 25.94 -18.28 -13.73
CA GLN A 188 24.83 -18.25 -14.67
C GLN A 188 24.41 -19.66 -15.13
N LEU A 189 25.34 -20.61 -15.28
CA LEU A 189 25.02 -22.03 -15.49
C LEU A 189 24.30 -22.64 -14.28
N ALA A 190 24.72 -22.34 -13.05
CA ALA A 190 24.01 -22.81 -11.85
C ALA A 190 22.59 -22.21 -11.72
N ILE A 191 22.35 -21.00 -12.22
CA ILE A 191 21.03 -20.35 -12.23
C ILE A 191 20.15 -20.89 -13.37
N SER A 192 20.74 -21.15 -14.54
CA SER A 192 20.02 -21.58 -15.76
C SER A 192 19.96 -23.09 -16.00
N ASP A 193 20.56 -23.92 -15.15
CA ASP A 193 20.47 -25.40 -15.26
C ASP A 193 19.04 -25.90 -15.02
N GLY A 194 18.34 -26.24 -16.10
CA GLY A 194 16.89 -26.48 -16.11
C GLY A 194 16.07 -25.17 -16.10
N GLY A 195 16.59 -24.12 -16.73
CA GLY A 195 16.20 -22.72 -16.65
C GLY A 195 14.70 -22.45 -16.76
N ARG A 196 14.11 -22.15 -15.60
CA ARG A 196 12.69 -21.85 -15.35
C ARG A 196 12.59 -20.95 -14.12
N VAL A 197 11.82 -19.87 -14.18
CA VAL A 197 11.33 -19.20 -12.97
C VAL A 197 10.00 -19.85 -12.55
N TYR A 198 9.93 -20.35 -11.31
CA TYR A 198 8.79 -21.11 -10.78
C TYR A 198 8.17 -20.36 -9.60
N LEU A 199 6.98 -19.79 -9.82
CA LEU A 199 6.34 -18.84 -8.91
C LEU A 199 5.10 -19.43 -8.25
N GLY A 200 4.98 -19.20 -6.95
CA GLY A 200 3.71 -19.31 -6.24
C GLY A 200 3.81 -18.69 -4.85
N ASN A 201 2.95 -17.70 -4.59
CA ASN A 201 2.90 -16.88 -3.38
C ASN A 201 1.46 -16.34 -3.24
N GLN A 202 1.09 -15.72 -2.13
CA GLN A 202 -0.20 -15.04 -1.99
C GLN A 202 -0.34 -13.94 -3.07
N GLN A 203 0.65 -13.04 -3.15
CA GLN A 203 0.76 -12.00 -4.16
C GLN A 203 2.23 -11.71 -4.51
N PHE A 204 2.47 -11.12 -5.69
CA PHE A 204 3.76 -10.53 -6.03
C PHE A 204 3.66 -9.54 -7.21
N THR A 205 4.39 -8.42 -7.13
CA THR A 205 4.63 -7.51 -8.26
C THR A 205 5.97 -7.88 -8.92
N ILE A 206 5.97 -8.14 -10.23
CA ILE A 206 7.17 -8.47 -10.99
C ILE A 206 7.28 -7.57 -12.21
N SER A 207 8.13 -6.55 -12.15
CA SER A 207 8.44 -5.68 -13.28
C SER A 207 9.74 -6.11 -13.97
N GLY A 208 9.89 -5.82 -15.27
CA GLY A 208 11.18 -5.67 -15.95
C GLY A 208 12.09 -6.91 -15.92
N LEU A 209 11.57 -8.08 -16.29
CA LEU A 209 12.36 -9.31 -16.46
C LEU A 209 12.52 -9.66 -17.94
N HIS A 210 13.72 -10.08 -18.32
CA HIS A 210 14.05 -10.55 -19.68
C HIS A 210 14.52 -12.00 -19.63
N PHE A 211 13.79 -12.87 -20.34
CA PHE A 211 14.09 -14.29 -20.48
C PHE A 211 14.57 -14.58 -21.90
N ARG A 212 15.64 -15.37 -22.04
CA ARG A 212 16.19 -15.73 -23.34
C ARG A 212 16.74 -17.15 -23.36
N ASN A 213 16.53 -17.87 -24.46
CA ASN A 213 17.01 -19.25 -24.68
C ASN A 213 16.46 -20.28 -23.64
N CYS A 214 15.24 -20.07 -23.12
CA CYS A 214 14.65 -20.91 -22.08
C CYS A 214 13.70 -21.98 -22.66
N GLN A 215 13.69 -23.19 -22.07
CA GLN A 215 12.65 -24.19 -22.37
C GLN A 215 11.26 -23.76 -21.85
N THR A 216 11.22 -23.09 -20.69
CA THR A 216 10.01 -22.42 -20.21
C THR A 216 10.44 -21.20 -19.43
N ALA A 217 10.19 -20.01 -19.94
CA ALA A 217 10.65 -18.77 -19.29
C ALA A 217 10.06 -18.64 -17.88
N LEU A 218 8.73 -18.72 -17.76
CA LEU A 218 8.03 -18.52 -16.49
C LEU A 218 6.92 -19.56 -16.29
N GLN A 219 6.78 -20.09 -15.07
CA GLN A 219 5.62 -20.87 -14.66
C GLN A 219 5.05 -20.42 -13.32
N ILE A 220 3.72 -20.30 -13.26
CA ILE A 220 2.94 -19.99 -12.05
C ILE A 220 2.14 -21.24 -11.65
N HIS A 221 2.11 -21.58 -10.35
CA HIS A 221 1.47 -22.83 -9.86
C HIS A 221 0.40 -22.65 -8.78
N TRP A 222 0.44 -21.57 -8.01
CA TRP A 222 -0.66 -21.08 -7.19
C TRP A 222 -0.47 -19.60 -6.89
N ASP A 223 -1.57 -18.86 -6.76
CA ASP A 223 -1.56 -17.52 -6.15
C ASP A 223 -2.94 -17.13 -5.60
N TRP A 224 -3.01 -15.93 -5.01
CA TRP A 224 -4.25 -15.17 -4.92
C TRP A 224 -4.30 -14.10 -6.02
N GLY A 225 -3.22 -13.31 -6.17
CA GLY A 225 -3.12 -12.28 -7.21
C GLY A 225 -1.70 -11.80 -7.52
N PHE A 226 -1.24 -11.94 -8.77
CA PHE A 226 0.05 -11.45 -9.26
C PHE A 226 -0.14 -10.37 -10.33
N THR A 227 0.71 -9.34 -10.28
CA THR A 227 0.84 -8.31 -11.32
C THR A 227 2.24 -8.37 -11.91
N MET A 228 2.34 -8.58 -13.21
CA MET A 228 3.58 -8.63 -13.97
C MET A 228 3.62 -7.51 -15.00
N GLN A 229 4.76 -6.84 -15.16
CA GLN A 229 4.90 -5.70 -16.07
C GLN A 229 6.24 -5.73 -16.83
N SER A 230 6.28 -5.22 -18.06
CA SER A 230 7.53 -4.99 -18.81
C SER A 230 8.37 -6.26 -18.97
N ILE A 231 7.70 -7.37 -19.34
CA ILE A 231 8.31 -8.70 -19.42
C ILE A 231 8.69 -9.02 -20.86
N ALA A 232 9.96 -9.36 -21.10
CA ALA A 232 10.48 -9.77 -22.40
C ALA A 232 10.80 -11.27 -22.41
N ILE A 233 10.38 -11.99 -23.45
CA ILE A 233 10.69 -13.41 -23.65
C ILE A 233 11.18 -13.65 -25.08
N GLU A 234 12.39 -14.14 -25.26
CA GLU A 234 13.03 -14.33 -26.56
C GLU A 234 13.57 -15.76 -26.75
N GLU A 235 13.47 -16.33 -27.96
CA GLU A 235 14.14 -17.58 -28.32
C GLU A 235 13.80 -18.76 -27.37
N CYS A 236 12.53 -18.90 -26.99
CA CYS A 236 12.08 -19.88 -25.98
C CYS A 236 11.16 -20.98 -26.56
N ASP A 237 11.26 -22.22 -26.06
CA ASP A 237 10.31 -23.29 -26.44
C ASP A 237 8.90 -22.94 -25.94
N THR A 238 8.80 -22.40 -24.72
CA THR A 238 7.55 -21.91 -24.12
C THR A 238 7.80 -20.63 -23.32
N GLY A 239 6.90 -19.66 -23.43
CA GLY A 239 6.95 -18.44 -22.64
C GLY A 239 6.40 -18.64 -21.24
N LEU A 240 5.09 -18.48 -21.09
CA LEU A 240 4.38 -18.55 -19.82
C LEU A 240 3.58 -19.85 -19.69
N VAL A 241 3.67 -20.50 -18.52
CA VAL A 241 2.83 -21.63 -18.13
C VAL A 241 1.99 -21.26 -16.90
N VAL A 242 0.67 -21.29 -17.02
CA VAL A 242 -0.29 -21.01 -15.93
C VAL A 242 -1.07 -22.29 -15.64
N VAL A 243 -0.78 -22.96 -14.52
CA VAL A 243 -1.37 -24.28 -14.21
C VAL A 243 -2.17 -24.27 -12.91
N GLY A 244 -3.26 -25.04 -12.93
CA GLY A 244 -4.07 -25.33 -11.75
C GLY A 244 -3.49 -26.46 -10.90
N GLY A 245 -3.35 -26.23 -9.59
CA GLY A 245 -3.20 -27.28 -8.60
C GLY A 245 -1.87 -28.04 -8.63
N ALA A 246 -0.82 -27.45 -8.04
CA ALA A 246 0.35 -28.26 -7.67
C ALA A 246 -0.05 -29.33 -6.62
N GLY A 247 -0.05 -30.60 -7.02
CA GLY A 247 -0.43 -31.71 -6.16
C GLY A 247 0.58 -31.98 -5.04
N GLY A 248 0.14 -32.59 -3.94
CA GLY A 248 1.03 -33.01 -2.84
C GLY A 248 0.26 -33.29 -1.55
N PRO A 249 0.85 -34.01 -0.59
CA PRO A 249 0.17 -34.42 0.65
C PRO A 249 -0.20 -33.26 1.59
N PHE A 250 0.34 -32.06 1.35
CA PHE A 250 0.00 -30.81 2.07
C PHE A 250 -0.66 -29.77 1.16
N SER A 251 -0.90 -30.10 -0.12
CA SER A 251 -1.60 -29.20 -1.04
C SER A 251 -3.11 -29.38 -0.92
N THR A 252 -3.84 -28.28 -0.81
CA THR A 252 -5.31 -28.29 -0.91
C THR A 252 -5.80 -28.25 -2.37
N GLY A 253 -4.93 -28.51 -3.35
CA GLY A 253 -5.27 -28.49 -4.79
C GLY A 253 -5.52 -27.09 -5.38
N ARG A 254 -5.10 -26.02 -4.69
CA ARG A 254 -5.30 -24.63 -5.15
C ARG A 254 -4.40 -24.33 -6.37
N GLY A 255 -4.99 -23.69 -7.38
CA GLY A 255 -4.29 -23.17 -8.55
C GLY A 255 -4.05 -21.66 -8.48
N VAL A 256 -3.87 -21.07 -9.66
CA VAL A 256 -3.72 -19.62 -9.86
C VAL A 256 -5.08 -18.92 -9.68
N GLY A 257 -5.10 -17.90 -8.82
CA GLY A 257 -6.26 -17.09 -8.51
C GLY A 257 -6.44 -15.94 -9.49
N SER A 258 -5.40 -15.11 -9.67
CA SER A 258 -5.45 -13.93 -10.53
C SER A 258 -4.06 -13.56 -11.07
N VAL A 259 -3.91 -13.43 -12.40
CA VAL A 259 -2.65 -12.99 -13.03
C VAL A 259 -2.94 -11.89 -14.04
N ILE A 260 -2.32 -10.72 -13.83
CA ILE A 260 -2.37 -9.58 -14.73
C ILE A 260 -0.97 -9.39 -15.35
N LEU A 261 -0.87 -9.44 -16.67
CA LEU A 261 0.34 -9.16 -17.44
C LEU A 261 0.16 -7.88 -18.25
N ALA A 262 0.96 -6.86 -17.95
CA ALA A 262 1.03 -5.62 -18.72
C ALA A 262 2.37 -5.51 -19.45
N ASP A 263 2.40 -4.87 -20.62
CA ASP A 263 3.63 -4.50 -21.33
C ASP A 263 4.53 -5.73 -21.60
N LEU A 264 3.96 -6.75 -22.24
CA LEU A 264 4.56 -8.09 -22.44
C LEU A 264 5.02 -8.27 -23.89
N ALA A 265 6.30 -8.57 -24.11
CA ALA A 265 6.84 -8.91 -25.42
C ALA A 265 7.28 -10.37 -25.51
N MET A 266 6.95 -11.03 -26.61
CA MET A 266 7.47 -12.36 -26.95
C MET A 266 8.02 -12.38 -28.37
N HIS A 267 9.27 -12.81 -28.55
CA HIS A 267 9.93 -12.94 -29.85
C HIS A 267 10.44 -14.36 -30.10
N ASN A 268 10.07 -14.96 -31.24
CA ASN A 268 10.54 -16.29 -31.66
C ASN A 268 10.30 -17.36 -30.57
N VAL A 269 9.05 -17.47 -30.12
CA VAL A 269 8.63 -18.41 -29.06
C VAL A 269 7.69 -19.46 -29.65
N GLN A 270 7.99 -20.75 -29.49
CA GLN A 270 7.19 -21.81 -30.13
C GLN A 270 5.77 -21.91 -29.55
N LEU A 271 5.62 -21.78 -28.23
CA LEU A 271 4.34 -21.64 -27.53
C LEU A 271 4.38 -20.44 -26.56
N GLY A 272 3.71 -19.34 -26.90
CA GLY A 272 3.73 -18.13 -26.09
C GLY A 272 3.20 -18.35 -24.67
N ILE A 273 1.92 -18.73 -24.58
CA ILE A 273 1.22 -18.92 -23.30
C ILE A 273 0.45 -20.23 -23.30
N SER A 274 0.70 -21.05 -22.28
CA SER A 274 -0.04 -22.29 -22.00
C SER A 274 -0.82 -22.13 -20.70
N THR A 275 -2.14 -22.26 -20.76
CA THR A 275 -3.02 -22.26 -19.57
C THR A 275 -3.63 -23.64 -19.38
N SER A 276 -3.90 -24.07 -18.14
CA SER A 276 -4.78 -25.22 -17.84
C SER A 276 -6.10 -24.80 -17.18
N LEU A 277 -6.37 -23.50 -17.12
CA LEU A 277 -7.44 -22.88 -16.31
C LEU A 277 -8.50 -22.16 -17.16
N PHE A 278 -8.43 -22.28 -18.49
CA PHE A 278 -9.40 -21.68 -19.41
C PHE A 278 -10.83 -22.22 -19.27
N ALA A 279 -10.96 -23.46 -18.78
CA ALA A 279 -12.25 -24.07 -18.45
C ALA A 279 -12.64 -23.90 -16.97
N ASP A 280 -11.82 -23.24 -16.16
CA ASP A 280 -12.08 -23.01 -14.74
C ASP A 280 -12.67 -21.60 -14.55
N ASN A 281 -13.97 -21.54 -14.23
CA ASN A 281 -14.71 -20.28 -14.05
C ASN A 281 -14.35 -19.51 -12.76
N SER A 282 -13.20 -19.83 -12.13
CA SER A 282 -12.71 -19.16 -10.92
C SER A 282 -11.50 -18.23 -11.18
N THR A 283 -10.55 -18.62 -12.04
CA THR A 283 -9.32 -17.87 -12.31
C THR A 283 -9.59 -16.56 -13.08
N ALA A 284 -8.88 -15.49 -12.69
CA ALA A 284 -8.73 -14.29 -13.51
C ALA A 284 -7.37 -14.30 -14.23
N PHE A 285 -7.38 -14.09 -15.55
CA PHE A 285 -6.16 -13.98 -16.35
C PHE A 285 -6.30 -12.86 -17.38
N LEU A 286 -5.39 -11.89 -17.36
CA LEU A 286 -5.39 -10.74 -18.26
C LEU A 286 -4.02 -10.51 -18.89
N ILE A 287 -4.02 -10.19 -20.17
CA ILE A 287 -2.90 -9.60 -20.91
C ILE A 287 -3.36 -8.22 -21.37
N ARG A 288 -2.56 -7.16 -21.14
CA ARG A 288 -2.76 -5.81 -21.65
C ARG A 288 -1.49 -5.29 -22.30
N ASN A 289 -1.62 -4.64 -23.45
CA ASN A 289 -0.51 -4.12 -24.24
C ASN A 289 0.63 -5.15 -24.38
N ALA A 290 0.45 -6.13 -25.26
CA ALA A 290 1.46 -7.15 -25.53
C ALA A 290 1.77 -7.27 -27.02
N LEU A 291 3.02 -7.59 -27.35
CA LEU A 291 3.55 -7.73 -28.70
C LEU A 291 4.10 -9.14 -28.89
N PHE A 292 3.45 -9.93 -29.75
CA PHE A 292 3.88 -11.30 -30.06
C PHE A 292 4.41 -11.38 -31.48
N SER A 293 5.71 -11.66 -31.64
CA SER A 293 6.43 -11.66 -32.91
C SER A 293 7.03 -13.04 -33.21
N LYS A 294 6.70 -13.63 -34.37
CA LYS A 294 7.17 -14.97 -34.78
C LYS A 294 6.80 -16.10 -33.79
N LEU A 295 5.56 -16.14 -33.29
CA LEU A 295 5.12 -17.20 -32.39
C LEU A 295 4.56 -18.41 -33.16
N GLY A 296 4.89 -19.62 -32.73
CA GLY A 296 4.30 -20.86 -33.27
C GLY A 296 2.83 -21.03 -32.89
N THR A 297 2.49 -20.70 -31.64
CA THR A 297 1.12 -20.54 -31.13
C THR A 297 1.15 -19.48 -30.03
N ALA A 298 0.26 -18.49 -30.08
CA ALA A 298 0.28 -17.39 -29.11
C ALA A 298 -0.29 -17.81 -27.76
N ILE A 299 -1.51 -18.37 -27.73
CA ILE A 299 -2.17 -18.82 -26.48
C ILE A 299 -2.88 -20.15 -26.73
N MET A 300 -2.70 -21.13 -25.84
CA MET A 300 -3.33 -22.46 -25.89
C MET A 300 -3.89 -22.88 -24.53
N ASP A 301 -5.09 -23.47 -24.52
CA ASP A 301 -5.56 -24.30 -23.41
C ASP A 301 -4.96 -25.70 -23.51
N SER A 302 -4.05 -26.00 -22.59
CA SER A 302 -3.40 -27.29 -22.45
C SER A 302 -4.35 -28.42 -22.02
N HIS A 303 -5.50 -28.11 -21.41
CA HIS A 303 -6.45 -29.13 -20.96
C HIS A 303 -7.30 -29.68 -22.12
N SER A 304 -7.88 -28.80 -22.96
CA SER A 304 -8.60 -29.22 -24.18
C SER A 304 -7.70 -29.42 -25.40
N SER A 305 -6.42 -29.04 -25.34
CA SER A 305 -5.52 -28.86 -26.50
C SER A 305 -6.04 -27.85 -27.54
N SER A 306 -6.88 -26.89 -27.12
CA SER A 306 -7.43 -25.87 -28.01
C SER A 306 -6.50 -24.65 -28.12
N VAL A 307 -6.21 -24.21 -29.34
CA VAL A 307 -5.64 -22.89 -29.58
C VAL A 307 -6.69 -21.83 -29.24
N LEU A 308 -6.30 -20.84 -28.42
CA LEU A 308 -7.15 -19.73 -27.98
C LEU A 308 -6.80 -18.45 -28.74
N LEU A 309 -5.51 -18.25 -29.04
CA LEU A 309 -5.00 -17.21 -29.92
C LEU A 309 -3.94 -17.82 -30.83
N PRO A 310 -4.09 -17.75 -32.17
CA PRO A 310 -3.12 -18.33 -33.09
C PRO A 310 -1.78 -17.59 -33.05
N GLY A 311 -0.72 -18.31 -33.37
CA GLY A 311 0.60 -17.72 -33.67
C GLY A 311 0.67 -17.16 -35.10
N GLY A 312 1.84 -16.68 -35.49
CA GLY A 312 2.10 -16.12 -36.81
C GLY A 312 3.58 -15.79 -37.02
N VAL A 313 3.99 -15.67 -38.29
CA VAL A 313 5.36 -15.30 -38.69
C VAL A 313 5.61 -13.78 -38.70
N GLY A 314 4.55 -12.98 -38.57
CA GLY A 314 4.62 -11.54 -38.36
C GLY A 314 4.30 -11.18 -36.91
N ASP A 315 4.05 -9.89 -36.69
CA ASP A 315 3.74 -9.34 -35.37
C ASP A 315 2.23 -9.33 -35.10
N ILE A 316 1.87 -9.56 -33.84
CA ILE A 316 0.49 -9.60 -33.34
C ILE A 316 0.41 -8.69 -32.10
N ASP A 317 -0.25 -7.54 -32.26
CA ASP A 317 -0.56 -6.62 -31.16
C ASP A 317 -1.79 -7.10 -30.37
N VAL A 318 -1.57 -7.46 -29.11
CA VAL A 318 -2.62 -7.85 -28.15
C VAL A 318 -2.85 -6.68 -27.19
N ASP A 319 -3.73 -5.77 -27.63
CA ASP A 319 -4.17 -4.59 -26.89
C ASP A 319 -4.72 -4.93 -25.49
N SER A 320 -5.64 -5.90 -25.43
CA SER A 320 -6.20 -6.46 -24.21
C SER A 320 -6.87 -7.81 -24.52
N TRP A 321 -6.61 -8.84 -23.74
CA TRP A 321 -7.20 -10.18 -23.89
C TRP A 321 -7.22 -10.93 -22.55
N GLY A 322 -8.30 -11.65 -22.23
CA GLY A 322 -8.35 -12.42 -20.98
C GLY A 322 -9.55 -13.35 -20.80
N PHE A 323 -9.57 -14.00 -19.64
CA PHE A 323 -10.68 -14.80 -19.12
C PHE A 323 -10.82 -14.60 -17.61
N GLY A 324 -12.05 -14.69 -17.08
CA GLY A 324 -12.35 -14.41 -15.68
C GLY A 324 -13.71 -13.73 -15.47
N LYS A 325 -13.97 -13.21 -14.26
CA LYS A 325 -15.22 -12.49 -13.94
C LYS A 325 -15.10 -10.99 -14.21
N VAL A 326 -15.82 -10.43 -15.17
CA VAL A 326 -15.87 -8.98 -15.43
C VAL A 326 -17.20 -8.44 -14.93
N THR A 327 -17.14 -7.29 -14.25
CA THR A 327 -18.32 -6.57 -13.78
C THR A 327 -18.47 -5.28 -14.56
N ASP A 328 -19.65 -5.04 -15.13
CA ASP A 328 -19.96 -3.82 -15.88
C ASP A 328 -20.38 -2.64 -14.98
N ALA A 329 -20.65 -1.50 -15.60
CA ALA A 329 -21.04 -0.26 -14.91
C ALA A 329 -22.42 -0.33 -14.23
N THR A 330 -23.30 -1.28 -14.60
CA THR A 330 -24.59 -1.51 -13.91
C THR A 330 -24.42 -2.34 -12.62
N GLY A 331 -23.29 -3.04 -12.52
CA GLY A 331 -22.94 -3.94 -11.43
C GLY A 331 -23.26 -5.41 -11.70
N GLU A 332 -23.67 -5.79 -12.91
CA GLU A 332 -23.79 -7.20 -13.28
C GLU A 332 -22.40 -7.82 -13.53
N THR A 333 -22.13 -8.98 -12.91
CA THR A 333 -20.87 -9.73 -13.10
C THR A 333 -21.07 -10.94 -14.01
N GLY A 334 -20.47 -10.90 -15.19
CA GLY A 334 -20.41 -12.03 -16.13
C GLY A 334 -19.04 -12.72 -16.13
N PHE A 335 -18.98 -14.00 -16.54
CA PHE A 335 -17.70 -14.64 -16.86
C PHE A 335 -17.38 -14.45 -18.35
N VAL A 336 -16.23 -13.85 -18.63
CA VAL A 336 -15.68 -13.68 -19.99
C VAL A 336 -14.66 -14.79 -20.24
N ASN A 337 -14.64 -15.37 -21.44
CA ASN A 337 -13.73 -16.49 -21.72
C ASN A 337 -12.98 -16.34 -23.06
N GLY A 338 -11.77 -15.77 -23.00
CA GLY A 338 -10.84 -15.70 -24.13
C GLY A 338 -11.14 -14.59 -25.14
N GLN A 339 -11.58 -13.43 -24.67
CA GLN A 339 -11.99 -12.30 -25.52
C GLN A 339 -11.26 -11.00 -25.15
N LYS A 340 -11.38 -9.98 -26.01
CA LYS A 340 -10.90 -8.63 -25.66
C LYS A 340 -11.67 -8.12 -24.45
N ILE A 341 -10.94 -7.65 -23.44
CA ILE A 341 -11.48 -6.90 -22.30
C ILE A 341 -11.33 -5.42 -22.62
N GLU A 342 -12.22 -4.58 -22.10
CA GLU A 342 -12.05 -3.13 -22.21
C GLU A 342 -10.75 -2.67 -21.52
N SER A 343 -10.26 -1.48 -21.88
CA SER A 343 -8.99 -0.96 -21.37
C SER A 343 -8.92 0.54 -21.50
N MET A 344 -8.52 1.17 -20.40
CA MET A 344 -8.23 2.61 -20.33
C MET A 344 -7.27 3.07 -21.42
N THR A 345 -7.49 4.28 -21.92
CA THR A 345 -6.38 5.11 -22.41
C THR A 345 -5.47 5.39 -21.22
N ARG A 346 -4.17 5.16 -21.35
CA ARG A 346 -3.21 5.53 -20.30
C ARG A 346 -2.92 7.02 -20.42
N ALA A 347 -2.91 7.75 -19.29
CA ALA A 347 -2.48 9.14 -19.26
C ALA A 347 -1.03 9.28 -19.74
N GLU A 348 -0.74 10.35 -20.50
CA GLU A 348 0.59 10.60 -21.08
C GLU A 348 1.67 10.81 -20.02
N SER A 349 1.28 11.35 -18.86
CA SER A 349 2.09 11.55 -17.65
C SER A 349 2.62 10.22 -17.07
N LEU A 350 1.79 9.17 -17.08
CA LEU A 350 2.02 7.86 -16.44
C LEU A 350 2.82 6.86 -17.28
N VAL A 351 3.08 7.15 -18.56
CA VAL A 351 3.73 6.22 -19.51
C VAL A 351 5.17 6.61 -19.84
N SER A 352 5.98 5.62 -20.23
CA SER A 352 7.36 5.84 -20.65
C SER A 352 7.45 6.79 -21.84
N ARG A 353 8.28 7.82 -21.71
CA ARG A 353 8.70 8.70 -22.83
C ARG A 353 9.79 8.07 -23.70
N GLU A 354 10.47 7.06 -23.19
CA GLU A 354 11.58 6.34 -23.84
C GLU A 354 11.12 5.04 -24.53
N PRO A 355 11.89 4.47 -25.49
CA PRO A 355 11.49 3.35 -26.34
C PRO A 355 10.88 2.16 -25.60
N THR A 356 9.72 1.73 -26.07
CA THR A 356 8.88 0.74 -25.38
C THR A 356 9.06 -0.66 -25.92
N LEU A 357 8.77 -1.65 -25.05
CA LEU A 357 8.81 -3.08 -25.37
C LEU A 357 7.74 -3.52 -26.38
N THR A 358 6.84 -2.60 -26.74
CA THR A 358 5.56 -2.81 -27.42
C THR A 358 5.24 -1.63 -28.33
N ASN A 359 4.36 -1.82 -29.33
CA ASN A 359 3.94 -0.76 -30.26
C ASN A 359 3.09 0.36 -29.63
N LYS A 360 2.80 0.30 -28.32
CA LYS A 360 2.13 1.37 -27.56
C LYS A 360 2.95 1.76 -26.30
N PRO A 361 2.73 2.97 -25.75
CA PRO A 361 3.36 3.42 -24.51
C PRO A 361 3.14 2.47 -23.31
N SER A 362 4.22 1.87 -22.83
CA SER A 362 4.28 1.09 -21.57
C SER A 362 4.08 2.01 -20.36
N PHE A 363 3.54 1.49 -19.24
CA PHE A 363 3.55 2.29 -18.00
C PHE A 363 4.99 2.55 -17.55
N PHE A 364 5.28 3.74 -17.03
CA PHE A 364 6.63 4.12 -16.63
C PHE A 364 7.11 3.30 -15.41
N THR A 365 8.35 2.81 -15.49
CA THR A 365 9.04 2.06 -14.43
C THR A 365 10.48 2.55 -14.29
N ARG A 366 10.90 2.85 -13.06
CA ARG A 366 12.24 3.29 -12.71
C ARG A 366 12.86 2.38 -11.66
N ARG A 367 13.93 1.67 -12.03
CA ARG A 367 14.71 0.87 -11.08
C ARG A 367 15.38 1.74 -10.03
N ARG A 368 15.54 1.19 -8.83
CA ARG A 368 16.33 1.77 -7.74
C ARG A 368 17.69 2.25 -8.27
N PRO A 369 18.02 3.56 -8.17
CA PRO A 369 19.28 4.09 -8.69
C PRO A 369 20.51 3.41 -8.06
N SER A 370 21.39 2.84 -8.89
CA SER A 370 22.51 2.00 -8.41
C SER A 370 23.66 2.80 -7.76
N TYR A 371 23.79 4.09 -8.09
CA TYR A 371 24.92 4.97 -7.75
C TYR A 371 26.31 4.38 -8.07
N ALA A 372 26.40 3.39 -8.97
CA ALA A 372 27.59 2.56 -9.19
C ALA A 372 28.83 3.31 -9.69
N THR A 373 28.67 4.54 -10.18
CA THR A 373 29.72 5.40 -10.75
C THR A 373 30.19 6.54 -9.84
N LEU A 374 29.62 6.69 -8.64
CA LEU A 374 30.02 7.76 -7.70
C LEU A 374 31.40 7.51 -7.10
N GLY A 375 32.20 8.57 -6.99
CA GLY A 375 33.45 8.56 -6.20
C GLY A 375 33.21 8.93 -4.74
N ASP A 376 34.12 8.52 -3.84
CA ASP A 376 34.06 8.76 -2.39
C ASP A 376 33.75 10.23 -2.00
N SER A 377 34.18 11.20 -2.80
CA SER A 377 33.94 12.64 -2.59
C SER A 377 32.53 13.13 -2.91
N GLN A 378 31.64 12.24 -3.38
CA GLN A 378 30.23 12.52 -3.67
C GLN A 378 29.30 11.88 -2.62
N LEU A 379 29.86 11.32 -1.55
CA LEU A 379 29.13 10.70 -0.44
C LEU A 379 29.28 11.51 0.85
N VAL A 380 28.17 11.73 1.55
CA VAL A 380 28.14 12.38 2.87
C VAL A 380 27.67 11.36 3.91
N ASP A 381 28.61 10.76 4.65
CA ASP A 381 28.30 9.82 5.74
C ASP A 381 27.77 10.59 6.97
N VAL A 382 26.51 10.34 7.34
CA VAL A 382 25.85 11.09 8.42
C VAL A 382 26.57 10.95 9.77
N LYS A 383 27.22 9.82 10.04
CA LYS A 383 27.94 9.59 11.31
C LYS A 383 29.31 10.24 11.30
N ALA A 384 29.97 10.34 10.14
CA ALA A 384 31.18 11.15 9.97
C ALA A 384 30.91 12.65 10.19
N TYR A 385 29.71 13.13 9.83
CA TYR A 385 29.27 14.52 10.04
C TYR A 385 28.61 14.76 11.41
N GLY A 386 28.46 13.72 12.24
CA GLY A 386 28.20 13.86 13.67
C GLY A 386 26.91 13.22 14.19
N ALA A 387 26.04 12.68 13.33
CA ALA A 387 24.88 11.92 13.78
C ALA A 387 25.30 10.63 14.52
N LYS A 388 24.54 10.18 15.50
CA LYS A 388 24.89 9.01 16.32
C LYS A 388 24.28 7.73 15.76
N GLY A 389 22.99 7.77 15.44
CA GLY A 389 22.22 6.59 15.08
C GLY A 389 22.25 5.53 16.19
N ASP A 390 22.13 5.94 17.46
CA ASP A 390 22.26 5.09 18.65
C ASP A 390 20.92 4.74 19.35
N GLY A 391 19.79 5.29 18.87
CA GLY A 391 18.44 5.08 19.40
C GLY A 391 18.08 5.89 20.65
N THR A 392 18.94 6.83 21.07
CA THR A 392 18.76 7.63 22.30
C THR A 392 19.15 9.10 22.15
N SER A 393 20.18 9.40 21.37
CA SER A 393 20.57 10.77 21.02
C SER A 393 19.59 11.35 20.00
N ASP A 394 19.18 12.60 20.22
CA ASP A 394 18.50 13.41 19.20
C ASP A 394 19.49 13.76 18.08
N ASP A 395 19.20 13.27 16.88
CA ASP A 395 19.97 13.51 15.67
C ASP A 395 19.29 14.52 14.72
N THR A 396 18.12 15.10 15.09
CA THR A 396 17.29 15.95 14.20
C THR A 396 18.07 17.12 13.61
N ALA A 397 18.67 17.96 14.48
CA ALA A 397 19.33 19.18 14.04
C ALA A 397 20.60 18.92 13.21
N VAL A 398 21.31 17.82 13.48
CA VAL A 398 22.51 17.44 12.71
C VAL A 398 22.12 16.81 11.38
N LEU A 399 21.06 15.99 11.31
CA LEU A 399 20.56 15.44 10.05
C LEU A 399 19.98 16.51 9.12
N ASN A 400 19.16 17.44 9.63
CA ASN A 400 18.67 18.59 8.84
C ASN A 400 19.84 19.41 8.26
N SER A 401 20.89 19.65 9.05
CA SER A 401 22.11 20.33 8.59
C SER A 401 22.90 19.56 7.53
N ILE A 402 22.85 18.22 7.57
CA ILE A 402 23.52 17.34 6.59
C ILE A 402 22.73 17.28 5.28
N LEU A 403 21.40 17.19 5.35
CA LEU A 403 20.51 17.10 4.19
C LEU A 403 20.56 18.38 3.35
N ASP A 404 20.45 19.55 3.99
CA ASP A 404 20.63 20.86 3.33
C ASP A 404 22.01 20.99 2.67
N PHE A 405 23.08 20.70 3.41
CA PHE A 405 24.45 20.73 2.88
C PHE A 405 24.62 19.81 1.66
N ALA A 406 24.14 18.56 1.75
CA ALA A 406 24.32 17.56 0.70
C ALA A 406 23.52 17.87 -0.56
N ALA A 407 22.25 18.31 -0.43
CA ALA A 407 21.42 18.73 -1.56
C ALA A 407 22.05 19.91 -2.31
N ASN A 408 22.53 20.93 -1.57
CA ASN A 408 23.20 22.11 -2.12
C ASN A 408 24.49 21.78 -2.92
N ILE A 409 25.20 20.70 -2.57
CA ILE A 409 26.38 20.24 -3.34
C ILE A 409 26.08 19.06 -4.29
N SER A 410 24.82 18.63 -4.39
CA SER A 410 24.37 17.45 -5.17
C SER A 410 25.13 16.16 -4.82
N ALA A 411 25.38 15.94 -3.52
CA ALA A 411 26.01 14.72 -3.00
C ALA A 411 24.96 13.76 -2.41
N VAL A 412 25.28 12.46 -2.42
CA VAL A 412 24.41 11.43 -1.85
C VAL A 412 24.70 11.27 -0.35
N VAL A 413 23.66 11.39 0.47
CA VAL A 413 23.71 11.16 1.90
C VAL A 413 23.72 9.65 2.17
N TYR A 414 24.84 9.17 2.69
CA TYR A 414 24.98 7.78 3.13
C TYR A 414 24.61 7.66 4.61
N SER A 415 23.66 6.76 4.90
CA SER A 415 23.24 6.45 6.27
C SER A 415 23.74 5.07 6.70
N PRO A 416 24.86 4.97 7.46
CA PRO A 416 25.27 3.73 8.09
C PRO A 416 24.18 3.17 9.01
N PHE A 417 24.17 1.86 9.26
CA PHE A 417 23.13 1.24 10.07
C PHE A 417 23.09 1.82 11.50
N GLY A 418 21.88 2.01 12.02
CA GLY A 418 21.62 2.67 13.29
C GLY A 418 20.16 3.05 13.45
N VAL A 419 19.83 3.65 14.60
CA VAL A 419 18.52 4.23 14.89
C VAL A 419 18.74 5.71 15.20
N TYR A 420 18.37 6.57 14.27
CA TYR A 420 18.52 8.01 14.37
C TYR A 420 17.23 8.58 14.95
N THR A 421 17.29 9.03 16.20
CA THR A 421 16.13 9.58 16.89
C THR A 421 15.85 10.98 16.36
N VAL A 422 14.59 11.28 16.03
CA VAL A 422 14.16 12.65 15.75
C VAL A 422 13.05 13.08 16.70
N THR A 423 13.23 14.25 17.30
CA THR A 423 12.27 14.86 18.24
C THR A 423 11.46 15.99 17.59
N ASP A 424 11.88 16.42 16.40
CA ASP A 424 11.22 17.43 15.58
C ASP A 424 11.28 17.01 14.09
N THR A 425 10.66 17.75 13.18
CA THR A 425 10.57 17.38 11.76
C THR A 425 11.95 17.27 11.09
N LEU A 426 12.19 16.14 10.43
CA LEU A 426 13.31 15.91 9.51
C LEU A 426 12.93 16.46 8.13
N GLU A 427 13.53 17.58 7.74
CA GLU A 427 13.29 18.23 6.45
C GLU A 427 14.21 17.60 5.38
N VAL A 428 13.65 17.11 4.28
CA VAL A 428 14.39 16.53 3.14
C VAL A 428 14.23 17.47 1.94
N PRO A 429 15.22 18.34 1.63
CA PRO A 429 15.13 19.33 0.57
C PRO A 429 15.05 18.73 -0.84
N ALA A 430 14.54 19.53 -1.79
CA ALA A 430 14.67 19.25 -3.21
C ALA A 430 16.17 19.13 -3.60
N GLY A 431 16.53 18.07 -4.33
CA GLY A 431 17.92 17.71 -4.63
C GLY A 431 18.53 16.68 -3.66
N SER A 432 17.77 16.17 -2.69
CA SER A 432 18.25 15.14 -1.75
C SER A 432 18.33 13.76 -2.39
N HIS A 433 19.52 13.14 -2.33
CA HIS A 433 19.72 11.72 -2.65
C HIS A 433 20.18 11.01 -1.38
N ILE A 434 19.46 9.98 -0.92
CA ILE A 434 19.66 9.33 0.38
C ILE A 434 19.72 7.80 0.18
N ILE A 435 20.76 7.16 0.71
CA ILE A 435 20.90 5.69 0.68
C ILE A 435 21.33 5.12 2.04
N GLY A 436 20.52 4.20 2.55
CA GLY A 436 20.75 3.50 3.80
C GLY A 436 21.57 2.21 3.67
N GLN A 437 22.32 1.89 4.72
CA GLN A 437 23.00 0.60 4.86
C GLN A 437 22.01 -0.46 5.37
N ALA A 438 21.40 -1.19 4.43
CA ALA A 438 20.29 -2.11 4.65
C ALA A 438 18.99 -1.41 5.09
N TRP A 439 18.82 -1.13 6.39
CA TRP A 439 17.69 -0.34 6.91
C TRP A 439 18.06 0.43 8.20
N PRO A 440 18.91 1.48 8.12
CA PRO A 440 18.91 2.52 9.14
C PRO A 440 17.50 3.07 9.39
N GLN A 441 17.18 3.31 10.67
CA GLN A 441 15.87 3.76 11.12
C GLN A 441 15.88 5.25 11.43
N ILE A 442 14.96 6.02 10.85
CA ILE A 442 14.54 7.34 11.38
C ILE A 442 13.42 7.06 12.37
N MET A 443 13.60 7.46 13.63
CA MET A 443 12.69 7.12 14.73
C MET A 443 12.12 8.38 15.39
N ALA A 444 10.87 8.69 15.09
CA ALA A 444 10.18 9.85 15.65
C ALA A 444 9.72 9.61 17.10
N THR A 445 9.88 10.60 17.96
CA THR A 445 9.54 10.54 19.40
C THR A 445 9.30 11.96 19.95
N ASP A 446 8.88 12.05 21.21
CA ASP A 446 8.63 13.31 21.94
C ASP A 446 7.25 13.95 21.65
N SER A 447 6.89 14.89 22.53
CA SER A 447 5.64 15.63 22.62
C SER A 447 5.18 16.31 21.34
N LEU A 448 6.11 16.70 20.46
CA LEU A 448 5.79 17.33 19.17
C LEU A 448 5.06 16.41 18.18
N PHE A 449 5.02 15.10 18.46
CA PHE A 449 4.24 14.11 17.71
C PHE A 449 3.14 13.45 18.55
N ALA A 450 2.78 13.98 19.72
CA ALA A 450 1.85 13.33 20.64
C ALA A 450 0.35 13.65 20.38
N ASP A 451 0.03 14.72 19.66
CA ASP A 451 -1.36 15.21 19.51
C ASP A 451 -2.01 14.78 18.18
N MET A 452 -2.99 13.87 18.25
CA MET A 452 -3.77 13.43 17.08
C MET A 452 -4.68 14.53 16.48
N SER A 453 -4.97 15.59 17.23
CA SER A 453 -5.79 16.73 16.78
C SER A 453 -4.97 17.87 16.16
N SER A 454 -3.65 17.85 16.34
CA SER A 454 -2.69 18.68 15.61
C SER A 454 -1.53 17.83 15.06
N PRO A 455 -1.77 16.96 14.06
CA PRO A 455 -0.75 16.05 13.54
C PRO A 455 0.46 16.77 12.95
N ARG A 456 1.62 16.10 12.98
CA ARG A 456 2.89 16.66 12.48
C ARG A 456 3.72 15.65 11.71
N ALA A 457 4.28 16.09 10.58
CA ALA A 457 5.27 15.36 9.82
C ALA A 457 6.55 15.09 10.63
N ALA A 458 6.90 13.82 10.78
CA ALA A 458 8.19 13.38 11.30
C ALA A 458 9.29 13.51 10.23
N VAL A 459 8.95 13.23 8.97
CA VAL A 459 9.78 13.50 7.80
C VAL A 459 8.95 14.31 6.80
N ARG A 460 9.47 15.43 6.30
CA ARG A 460 8.88 16.18 5.19
C ARG A 460 9.78 16.08 3.97
N VAL A 461 9.20 15.74 2.82
CA VAL A 461 9.92 15.57 1.55
C VAL A 461 9.52 16.68 0.58
N GLY A 462 10.37 17.71 0.53
CA GLY A 462 10.12 18.98 -0.16
C GLY A 462 9.17 19.92 0.60
N ASP A 463 9.25 21.21 0.28
CA ASP A 463 8.21 22.19 0.63
C ASP A 463 6.98 22.03 -0.29
N GLU A 464 5.83 22.54 0.12
CA GLU A 464 4.61 22.51 -0.70
C GLU A 464 4.80 23.22 -2.05
N GLY A 465 4.58 22.50 -3.16
CA GLY A 465 4.79 23.03 -4.51
C GLY A 465 6.25 23.15 -4.94
N SER A 466 7.20 22.60 -4.16
CA SER A 466 8.59 22.46 -4.62
C SER A 466 8.72 21.47 -5.77
N VAL A 467 9.67 21.71 -6.67
CA VAL A 467 9.91 20.88 -7.87
C VAL A 467 11.38 20.47 -7.91
N GLY A 468 11.69 19.19 -8.10
CA GLY A 468 13.07 18.72 -8.08
C GLY A 468 13.25 17.21 -8.26
N ALA A 469 14.43 16.73 -7.84
CA ALA A 469 14.67 15.31 -7.66
C ALA A 469 14.77 15.02 -6.16
N VAL A 470 14.18 13.90 -5.71
CA VAL A 470 14.44 13.33 -4.38
C VAL A 470 14.47 11.82 -4.52
N GLU A 471 15.54 11.19 -4.04
CA GLU A 471 15.71 9.75 -4.12
C GLU A 471 15.99 9.19 -2.74
N ILE A 472 15.11 8.36 -2.21
CA ILE A 472 15.27 7.75 -0.88
C ILE A 472 15.33 6.22 -1.04
N GLN A 473 16.40 5.62 -0.53
CA GLN A 473 16.68 4.19 -0.71
C GLN A 473 17.09 3.50 0.59
N CYS A 474 16.64 2.26 0.79
CA CYS A 474 17.10 1.40 1.90
C CYS A 474 16.93 2.04 3.29
N MET A 475 15.87 2.83 3.51
CA MET A 475 15.57 3.51 4.79
C MET A 475 14.39 2.84 5.50
N MET A 476 14.32 2.96 6.83
CA MET A 476 13.15 2.56 7.61
C MET A 476 12.62 3.75 8.42
N PHE A 477 11.31 3.98 8.38
CA PHE A 477 10.63 5.04 9.13
C PHE A 477 9.82 4.40 10.26
N THR A 478 10.03 4.85 11.49
CA THR A 478 9.45 4.25 12.70
C THR A 478 9.17 5.31 13.75
N VAL A 479 8.45 4.93 14.80
CA VAL A 479 8.15 5.77 15.95
C VAL A 479 8.61 5.09 17.24
N LYS A 480 8.74 5.91 18.29
CA LYS A 480 8.86 5.47 19.67
C LYS A 480 7.73 6.12 20.48
N GLY A 481 6.80 5.30 20.96
CA GLY A 481 5.50 5.78 21.47
C GLY A 481 5.53 6.40 22.87
N PRO A 482 4.45 7.12 23.26
CA PRO A 482 3.26 7.45 22.45
C PRO A 482 3.49 8.60 21.47
N THR A 483 2.96 8.46 20.27
CA THR A 483 3.18 9.37 19.12
C THR A 483 1.90 9.52 18.29
N ALA A 484 0.76 9.70 18.96
CA ALA A 484 -0.57 9.68 18.34
C ALA A 484 -0.80 10.76 17.26
N GLY A 485 0.02 11.80 17.21
CA GLY A 485 0.02 12.85 16.18
C GLY A 485 1.01 12.65 15.03
N ALA A 486 1.86 11.61 15.05
CA ALA A 486 2.88 11.42 14.02
C ALA A 486 2.27 11.16 12.63
N VAL A 487 2.66 11.98 11.65
CA VAL A 487 2.61 11.64 10.23
C VAL A 487 4.02 11.19 9.86
N LEU A 488 4.25 9.90 9.60
CA LEU A 488 5.63 9.40 9.47
C LEU A 488 6.36 10.01 8.25
N MET A 489 5.65 10.27 7.15
CA MET A 489 6.17 11.02 6.01
C MET A 489 5.10 11.92 5.37
N GLU A 490 5.42 13.20 5.19
CA GLU A 490 4.68 14.17 4.38
C GLU A 490 5.47 14.37 3.08
N TRP A 491 4.84 14.19 1.91
CA TRP A 491 5.49 14.17 0.60
C TRP A 491 4.87 15.24 -0.30
N ASN A 492 5.64 16.31 -0.52
CA ASN A 492 5.21 17.54 -1.19
C ASN A 492 5.90 17.79 -2.54
N ILE A 493 7.07 17.18 -2.73
CA ILE A 493 7.92 17.39 -3.90
C ILE A 493 7.23 16.90 -5.20
N HIS A 494 7.30 17.70 -6.25
CA HIS A 494 6.98 17.30 -7.62
C HIS A 494 8.24 16.95 -8.41
N GLU A 495 8.14 15.99 -9.33
CA GLU A 495 9.23 15.61 -10.22
C GLU A 495 9.70 16.77 -11.12
N SER A 496 11.02 16.88 -11.32
CA SER A 496 11.65 17.73 -12.33
C SER A 496 11.92 16.98 -13.65
N SER A 497 11.95 15.65 -13.60
CA SER A 497 11.98 14.74 -14.76
C SER A 497 11.34 13.40 -14.37
N GLN A 498 10.90 12.60 -15.36
CA GLN A 498 10.01 11.46 -15.08
C GLN A 498 10.60 10.47 -14.05
N GLY A 499 9.92 10.31 -12.91
CA GLY A 499 10.38 9.49 -11.78
C GLY A 499 11.57 10.04 -10.99
N SER A 500 11.88 11.34 -11.08
CA SER A 500 12.99 11.95 -10.32
C SER A 500 12.72 12.06 -8.83
N THR A 501 11.45 11.95 -8.41
CA THR A 501 11.00 11.92 -7.02
C THR A 501 10.51 10.52 -6.66
N GLY A 502 11.21 9.80 -5.77
CA GLY A 502 10.82 8.43 -5.45
C GLY A 502 11.51 7.75 -4.27
N LEU A 503 10.95 6.59 -3.93
CA LEU A 503 11.20 5.79 -2.74
C LEU A 503 11.35 4.31 -3.11
N TRP A 504 12.52 3.72 -2.82
CA TRP A 504 12.86 2.35 -3.18
C TRP A 504 13.39 1.54 -1.99
N ASP A 505 12.95 0.28 -1.86
CA ASP A 505 13.36 -0.64 -0.77
C ASP A 505 13.33 0.02 0.63
N SER A 506 12.42 0.97 0.80
CA SER A 506 12.32 1.80 2.00
C SER A 506 10.94 1.62 2.59
N HIS A 507 10.85 1.51 3.91
CA HIS A 507 9.70 0.90 4.57
C HIS A 507 9.29 1.69 5.81
N PHE A 508 8.07 1.46 6.28
CA PHE A 508 7.55 2.05 7.51
C PHE A 508 7.16 0.92 8.45
N ARG A 509 7.59 1.01 9.71
CA ARG A 509 7.26 0.06 10.78
C ARG A 509 6.81 0.84 12.02
N VAL A 510 5.53 0.76 12.35
CA VAL A 510 4.98 1.35 13.59
C VAL A 510 4.94 0.29 14.68
N GLY A 511 5.94 0.33 15.58
CA GLY A 511 6.07 -0.55 16.74
C GLY A 511 6.49 -1.99 16.41
N GLY A 512 6.19 -2.93 17.32
CA GLY A 512 6.48 -4.36 17.18
C GLY A 512 7.97 -4.71 17.17
N ALA A 513 8.81 -3.87 17.77
CA ALA A 513 10.27 -4.00 17.73
C ALA A 513 10.98 -3.32 18.91
N ILE A 514 12.18 -3.80 19.23
CA ILE A 514 13.04 -3.26 20.29
C ILE A 514 13.37 -1.79 20.03
N GLY A 515 13.15 -0.96 21.06
CA GLY A 515 13.42 0.49 21.05
C GLY A 515 12.22 1.36 20.72
N SER A 516 11.13 0.80 20.17
CA SER A 516 9.90 1.53 19.87
C SER A 516 9.02 1.82 21.10
N ASP A 517 9.30 1.19 22.24
CA ASP A 517 8.45 1.11 23.44
C ASP A 517 6.99 0.64 23.19
N ILE A 518 6.67 0.20 21.97
CA ILE A 518 5.37 -0.33 21.52
C ILE A 518 5.55 -1.82 21.19
N GLN A 519 5.81 -2.62 22.24
CA GLN A 519 6.05 -4.07 22.19
C GLN A 519 4.98 -4.84 22.99
N VAL A 520 5.00 -6.17 22.93
CA VAL A 520 3.99 -7.03 23.61
C VAL A 520 3.92 -6.80 25.13
N GLU A 521 5.01 -6.36 25.78
CA GLU A 521 5.00 -5.96 27.19
C GLU A 521 4.04 -4.79 27.49
N ASN A 522 3.88 -3.85 26.56
CA ASN A 522 3.13 -2.60 26.74
C ASN A 522 1.79 -2.58 25.99
N CYS A 523 1.73 -3.30 24.85
CA CYS A 523 0.62 -3.29 23.90
C CYS A 523 0.10 -4.71 23.54
N PRO A 524 -0.12 -5.62 24.51
CA PRO A 524 -0.67 -6.95 24.21
C PRO A 524 -2.11 -6.86 23.70
N THR A 525 -2.60 -7.91 23.04
CA THR A 525 -3.95 -7.99 22.43
C THR A 525 -5.14 -7.74 23.38
N GLN A 526 -4.94 -7.77 24.70
CA GLN A 526 -5.96 -7.47 25.71
C GLN A 526 -5.95 -6.00 26.17
N SER A 527 -5.00 -5.20 25.67
CA SER A 527 -4.79 -3.80 26.05
C SER A 527 -5.43 -2.82 25.07
N GLN A 528 -6.05 -1.78 25.62
CA GLN A 528 -6.38 -0.52 24.94
C GLN A 528 -5.77 0.58 25.81
N ASN A 529 -4.48 0.81 25.58
CA ASN A 529 -3.64 1.75 26.32
C ASN A 529 -3.29 2.92 25.38
N ASP A 530 -3.42 4.16 25.86
CA ASP A 530 -3.07 5.36 25.09
C ASP A 530 -1.59 5.35 24.65
N GLY A 531 -0.73 4.67 25.42
CA GLY A 531 0.68 4.38 25.08
C GLY A 531 0.88 3.60 23.76
N CYS A 532 -0.18 2.96 23.25
CA CYS A 532 -0.18 2.18 22.00
C CYS A 532 -0.78 2.95 20.81
N VAL A 533 -1.15 4.21 21.00
CA VAL A 533 -1.59 5.11 19.92
C VAL A 533 -0.36 5.79 19.33
N ALA A 534 -0.02 5.40 18.10
CA ALA A 534 1.35 5.48 17.60
C ALA A 534 1.53 6.31 16.33
N ALA A 535 0.46 6.57 15.56
CA ALA A 535 0.50 7.45 14.40
C ALA A 535 -0.88 8.04 14.03
N SER A 536 -0.86 9.26 13.50
CA SER A 536 -1.98 9.87 12.75
C SER A 536 -2.01 9.42 11.29
N MET A 537 -0.85 9.17 10.68
CA MET A 537 -0.74 8.69 9.30
C MET A 537 0.64 8.07 9.03
N LEU A 538 0.74 7.12 8.11
CA LEU A 538 2.05 6.61 7.64
C LEU A 538 2.64 7.51 6.56
N MET A 539 1.88 7.82 5.50
CA MET A 539 2.35 8.68 4.41
C MET A 539 1.26 9.60 3.83
N HIS A 540 1.56 10.88 3.66
CA HIS A 540 0.70 11.85 2.97
C HIS A 540 1.38 12.28 1.67
N ILE A 541 0.76 12.04 0.51
CA ILE A 541 1.21 12.56 -0.80
C ILE A 541 0.27 13.71 -1.18
N THR A 542 0.74 14.95 -1.01
CA THR A 542 -0.11 16.14 -1.08
C THR A 542 -0.44 16.56 -2.52
N THR A 543 -1.40 17.46 -2.69
CA THR A 543 -2.03 17.78 -3.99
C THR A 543 -1.06 18.20 -5.09
N LYS A 544 -0.03 18.98 -4.73
CA LYS A 544 0.97 19.53 -5.67
C LYS A 544 2.16 18.57 -5.92
N ALA A 545 2.18 17.39 -5.27
CA ALA A 545 3.30 16.47 -5.30
C ALA A 545 3.17 15.37 -6.36
N SER A 546 4.29 14.74 -6.71
CA SER A 546 4.35 13.56 -7.60
C SER A 546 5.36 12.54 -7.06
N ALA A 547 5.10 11.23 -7.23
CA ALA A 547 5.89 10.20 -6.53
C ALA A 547 6.02 8.87 -7.28
N TYR A 548 7.22 8.29 -7.29
CA TYR A 548 7.50 6.92 -7.72
C TYR A 548 7.88 6.04 -6.52
N LEU A 549 7.06 5.04 -6.18
CA LEU A 549 7.29 4.11 -5.08
C LEU A 549 7.46 2.67 -5.64
N GLU A 550 8.59 2.02 -5.37
CA GLU A 550 8.83 0.61 -5.76
C GLU A 550 9.37 -0.20 -4.56
N ASN A 551 8.66 -1.28 -4.19
CA ASN A 551 8.90 -2.06 -2.97
C ASN A 551 8.88 -1.19 -1.69
N VAL A 552 7.69 -0.69 -1.32
CA VAL A 552 7.45 0.11 -0.11
C VAL A 552 6.37 -0.56 0.73
N TRP A 553 6.77 -1.15 1.86
CA TRP A 553 5.85 -1.73 2.86
C TRP A 553 5.61 -0.73 4.00
N MET A 554 4.35 -0.52 4.35
CA MET A 554 3.87 0.47 5.32
C MET A 554 3.04 -0.23 6.40
N TRP A 555 3.73 -0.74 7.41
CA TRP A 555 3.21 -1.76 8.32
C TRP A 555 3.05 -1.22 9.74
N VAL A 556 1.84 -1.36 10.30
CA VAL A 556 1.55 -1.15 11.72
C VAL A 556 1.54 -2.51 12.39
N ALA A 557 2.41 -2.75 13.38
CA ALA A 557 2.76 -4.13 13.71
C ALA A 557 1.59 -4.95 14.31
N ASP A 558 1.21 -6.05 13.65
CA ASP A 558 0.24 -7.03 14.16
C ASP A 558 0.83 -7.98 15.21
N HIS A 559 2.16 -8.12 15.22
CA HIS A 559 2.91 -8.99 16.12
C HIS A 559 4.29 -8.41 16.45
N ASP A 560 4.85 -8.82 17.59
CA ASP A 560 6.18 -8.41 18.02
C ASP A 560 7.26 -9.22 17.28
N THR A 561 8.04 -8.54 16.43
CA THR A 561 9.04 -9.14 15.53
C THR A 561 10.30 -9.62 16.25
N ASP A 562 10.60 -9.08 17.44
CA ASP A 562 11.76 -9.44 18.24
C ASP A 562 11.46 -10.56 19.25
N LYS A 563 10.22 -11.09 19.29
CA LYS A 563 9.87 -12.31 20.05
C LYS A 563 9.88 -13.54 19.14
N VAL A 564 10.53 -14.61 19.61
CA VAL A 564 10.53 -15.93 18.94
C VAL A 564 9.12 -16.51 18.79
N SER A 565 8.20 -16.14 19.68
CA SER A 565 6.79 -16.51 19.67
C SER A 565 5.93 -15.76 18.63
N GLN A 566 6.38 -14.60 18.13
CA GLN A 566 5.57 -13.68 17.30
C GLN A 566 4.20 -13.39 17.92
N ASP A 567 4.20 -13.02 19.20
CA ASP A 567 2.98 -12.71 19.94
C ASP A 567 2.25 -11.50 19.33
N GLN A 568 0.93 -11.62 19.18
CA GLN A 568 0.10 -10.56 18.60
C GLN A 568 -0.06 -9.37 19.55
N ILE A 569 -0.06 -8.17 18.98
CA ILE A 569 -0.12 -6.88 19.68
C ILE A 569 -1.19 -5.95 19.09
N ASN A 570 -1.66 -5.00 19.90
CA ASN A 570 -2.61 -3.97 19.47
C ASN A 570 -1.89 -2.62 19.35
N ILE A 571 -1.74 -2.12 18.13
CA ILE A 571 -1.17 -0.80 17.86
C ILE A 571 -2.17 0.02 17.07
N PHE A 572 -2.42 1.26 17.50
CA PHE A 572 -3.40 2.14 16.86
C PHE A 572 -2.64 3.17 16.00
N SER A 573 -2.78 3.04 14.67
CA SER A 573 -2.50 4.07 13.67
C SER A 573 -3.81 4.43 12.98
N ALA A 574 -4.09 5.71 12.76
CA ALA A 574 -5.36 6.09 12.15
C ALA A 574 -5.41 5.74 10.66
N ARG A 575 -4.36 6.11 9.91
CA ARG A 575 -4.37 6.15 8.44
C ARG A 575 -3.08 5.53 7.89
N GLY A 576 -3.20 4.75 6.84
CA GLY A 576 -2.04 4.30 6.08
C GLY A 576 -1.51 5.42 5.20
N VAL A 577 -1.91 5.42 3.92
CA VAL A 577 -1.53 6.43 2.93
C VAL A 577 -2.70 7.32 2.57
N LEU A 578 -2.54 8.65 2.57
CA LEU A 578 -3.43 9.59 1.90
C LEU A 578 -2.74 10.13 0.65
N ILE A 579 -3.44 10.13 -0.49
CA ILE A 579 -2.97 10.61 -1.79
C ILE A 579 -3.96 11.65 -2.30
N GLU A 580 -3.47 12.87 -2.49
CA GLU A 580 -4.23 14.00 -3.07
C GLU A 580 -3.58 14.52 -4.35
N SER A 581 -2.37 13.99 -4.65
CA SER A 581 -1.58 14.22 -5.86
C SER A 581 -2.44 14.30 -7.13
N GLN A 582 -2.19 15.33 -7.94
CA GLN A 582 -2.70 15.44 -9.30
C GLN A 582 -1.81 14.68 -10.32
N GLY A 583 -0.87 13.87 -9.82
CA GLY A 583 0.01 13.01 -10.59
C GLY A 583 1.23 13.71 -11.22
N PRO A 584 2.06 12.95 -11.97
CA PRO A 584 1.99 11.49 -12.10
C PRO A 584 2.49 10.77 -10.84
N THR A 585 1.76 9.75 -10.39
CA THR A 585 2.16 8.98 -9.20
C THR A 585 2.03 7.48 -9.43
N TRP A 586 3.10 6.73 -9.15
CA TRP A 586 3.24 5.29 -9.38
C TRP A 586 3.54 4.54 -8.08
N LEU A 587 2.74 3.52 -7.75
CA LEU A 587 2.98 2.64 -6.60
C LEU A 587 3.10 1.18 -7.07
N TRP A 588 4.33 0.73 -7.28
CA TRP A 588 4.66 -0.61 -7.77
C TRP A 588 5.04 -1.56 -6.62
N GLY A 589 4.17 -2.53 -6.33
CA GLY A 589 4.39 -3.51 -5.28
C GLY A 589 4.50 -2.88 -3.89
N THR A 590 3.60 -1.94 -3.59
CA THR A 590 3.48 -1.39 -2.23
C THR A 590 2.45 -2.18 -1.42
N SER A 591 2.58 -2.12 -0.11
CA SER A 591 1.65 -2.75 0.83
C SER A 591 1.44 -1.79 2.00
N VAL A 592 0.19 -1.67 2.47
CA VAL A 592 -0.16 -0.86 3.63
C VAL A 592 -1.13 -1.62 4.52
N GLU A 593 -0.83 -1.74 5.82
CA GLU A 593 -1.53 -2.71 6.67
C GLU A 593 -1.81 -2.20 8.09
N HIS A 594 -2.93 -2.67 8.64
CA HIS A 594 -3.36 -2.56 10.03
C HIS A 594 -3.65 -1.14 10.58
N ASN A 595 -3.96 -0.18 9.71
CA ASN A 595 -4.46 1.15 10.08
C ASN A 595 -5.98 1.15 10.34
N VAL A 596 -6.50 2.03 11.21
CA VAL A 596 -7.88 1.99 11.74
C VAL A 596 -8.95 2.50 10.75
N LEU A 597 -8.68 3.55 9.99
CA LEU A 597 -9.64 4.20 9.09
C LEU A 597 -9.57 3.62 7.66
N TYR A 598 -8.36 3.60 7.10
CA TYR A 598 -8.07 3.08 5.77
C TYR A 598 -6.58 2.73 5.64
N GLN A 599 -6.25 1.77 4.77
CA GLN A 599 -4.85 1.50 4.43
C GLN A 599 -4.33 2.43 3.34
N TYR A 600 -5.15 2.73 2.33
CA TYR A 600 -4.86 3.78 1.35
C TYR A 600 -6.11 4.64 1.17
N GLN A 601 -5.96 5.92 0.84
CA GLN A 601 -7.03 6.82 0.41
C GLN A 601 -6.52 7.71 -0.72
N LEU A 602 -7.29 7.83 -1.80
CA LEU A 602 -7.23 8.87 -2.81
C LEU A 602 -8.39 9.85 -2.55
N SER A 603 -8.06 11.14 -2.52
CA SER A 603 -8.99 12.24 -2.26
C SER A 603 -8.71 13.37 -3.25
N GLY A 604 -9.62 13.62 -4.19
CA GLY A 604 -9.39 14.56 -5.31
C GLY A 604 -8.28 14.14 -6.30
N ALA A 605 -7.74 12.92 -6.21
CA ALA A 605 -6.47 12.57 -6.86
C ALA A 605 -6.61 12.17 -8.33
N GLN A 606 -5.59 12.49 -9.14
CA GLN A 606 -5.55 12.27 -10.59
C GLN A 606 -4.20 11.68 -11.04
N ASP A 607 -4.15 11.04 -12.21
CA ASP A 607 -2.94 10.42 -12.79
C ASP A 607 -2.15 9.54 -11.81
N ILE A 608 -2.86 8.59 -11.19
CA ILE A 608 -2.31 7.59 -10.26
C ILE A 608 -2.33 6.18 -10.88
N VAL A 609 -1.28 5.38 -10.67
CA VAL A 609 -1.28 3.93 -10.98
C VAL A 609 -0.77 3.10 -9.80
N LEU A 610 -1.51 2.03 -9.48
CA LEU A 610 -1.29 1.12 -8.36
C LEU A 610 -1.11 -0.31 -8.90
N GLY A 611 -0.01 -1.01 -8.61
CA GLY A 611 0.29 -2.28 -9.29
C GLY A 611 1.27 -3.25 -8.60
N LEU A 612 0.82 -4.38 -8.07
CA LEU A 612 -0.38 -4.45 -7.25
C LEU A 612 -0.18 -3.68 -5.94
N VAL A 613 -1.29 -3.39 -5.26
CA VAL A 613 -1.32 -2.96 -3.86
C VAL A 613 -1.95 -4.05 -3.02
N GLN A 614 -1.44 -4.24 -1.80
CA GLN A 614 -1.97 -5.23 -0.84
C GLN A 614 -2.27 -4.56 0.51
N THR A 615 -3.28 -5.10 1.20
CA THR A 615 -3.84 -4.55 2.43
C THR A 615 -4.35 -5.64 3.37
N GLU A 616 -4.18 -5.44 4.68
CA GLU A 616 -4.90 -6.17 5.73
C GLU A 616 -5.48 -5.15 6.74
N SER A 617 -6.72 -5.38 7.20
CA SER A 617 -7.32 -4.62 8.30
C SER A 617 -6.63 -4.96 9.65
N PRO A 618 -6.66 -4.08 10.65
CA PRO A 618 -6.10 -4.39 11.98
C PRO A 618 -6.89 -5.49 12.69
N TYR A 619 -6.18 -6.49 13.21
CA TYR A 619 -6.78 -7.71 13.77
C TYR A 619 -7.64 -7.51 15.02
N PHE A 620 -7.56 -6.35 15.68
CA PHE A 620 -8.42 -6.01 16.82
C PHE A 620 -9.82 -5.50 16.40
N GLN A 621 -10.01 -5.01 15.16
CA GLN A 621 -11.34 -4.60 14.71
C GLN A 621 -12.26 -5.83 14.64
N VAL A 622 -13.48 -5.80 15.16
CA VAL A 622 -14.37 -4.66 15.47
C VAL A 622 -14.31 -4.12 16.92
N SER A 623 -13.20 -4.27 17.64
CA SER A 623 -13.05 -3.89 19.06
C SER A 623 -11.68 -3.26 19.40
N PRO A 624 -11.49 -1.93 19.22
CA PRO A 624 -12.50 -0.93 18.87
C PRO A 624 -12.99 -1.04 17.42
N ALA A 625 -14.17 -0.49 17.16
CA ALA A 625 -14.64 -0.23 15.80
C ALA A 625 -14.08 1.13 15.34
N ALA A 626 -13.92 1.32 14.03
CA ALA A 626 -13.55 2.62 13.49
C ALA A 626 -14.62 3.69 13.84
N PRO A 627 -14.26 4.97 14.01
CA PRO A 627 -12.91 5.55 13.91
C PRO A 627 -12.09 5.46 15.21
N ALA A 628 -12.61 4.86 16.29
CA ALA A 628 -11.96 4.88 17.60
C ALA A 628 -10.60 4.14 17.60
N PRO A 629 -9.55 4.67 18.29
CA PRO A 629 -9.58 5.79 19.24
C PRO A 629 -9.57 7.21 18.63
N PHE A 630 -9.49 7.35 17.31
CA PHE A 630 -9.19 8.61 16.62
C PHE A 630 -10.38 9.56 16.39
N SER A 631 -11.51 9.36 17.08
CA SER A 631 -12.71 10.20 16.94
C SER A 631 -12.48 11.71 17.18
N ASN A 632 -11.40 12.08 17.88
CA ASN A 632 -11.00 13.48 18.09
C ASN A 632 -9.98 14.00 17.08
N GLY A 633 -9.33 13.12 16.33
CA GLY A 633 -8.26 13.41 15.36
C GLY A 633 -8.66 13.10 13.92
N LEU A 634 -9.95 13.22 13.57
CA LEU A 634 -10.42 13.29 12.18
C LEU A 634 -10.22 14.73 11.70
N VAL A 635 -9.14 14.97 10.95
CA VAL A 635 -8.59 16.31 10.66
C VAL A 635 -7.99 16.44 9.26
N PHE A 636 -8.01 15.36 8.46
CA PHE A 636 -7.62 15.38 7.05
C PHE A 636 -8.86 15.42 6.16
N ALA A 637 -8.70 15.93 4.94
CA ALA A 637 -9.81 16.03 3.99
C ALA A 637 -10.42 14.65 3.73
N ASN A 638 -11.75 14.60 3.68
CA ASN A 638 -12.53 13.39 3.45
C ASN A 638 -12.23 12.23 4.42
N ASP A 639 -11.79 12.45 5.67
CA ASP A 639 -11.67 11.36 6.66
C ASP A 639 -13.01 10.64 6.89
N PRO A 640 -13.06 9.28 6.91
CA PRO A 640 -14.30 8.56 7.22
C PRO A 640 -14.59 8.57 8.72
N ASP A 641 -15.76 9.09 9.11
CA ASP A 641 -16.25 9.10 10.49
C ASP A 641 -17.05 7.84 10.88
N PHE A 642 -17.43 7.01 9.90
CA PHE A 642 -18.24 5.81 10.03
C PHE A 642 -19.64 6.04 10.64
N SER A 643 -20.15 7.27 10.58
CA SER A 643 -21.49 7.63 11.08
C SER A 643 -22.62 6.90 10.35
N GLU A 644 -22.44 6.58 9.07
CA GLU A 644 -23.37 5.82 8.24
C GLU A 644 -23.57 4.38 8.72
N CYS A 645 -22.58 3.82 9.43
CA CYS A 645 -22.67 2.48 10.01
C CYS A 645 -23.59 2.41 11.25
N GLY A 646 -23.88 3.54 11.90
CA GLY A 646 -24.75 3.60 13.09
C GLY A 646 -24.29 2.71 14.25
N SER A 647 -24.96 1.56 14.44
CA SER A 647 -24.60 0.55 15.45
C SER A 647 -23.95 -0.71 14.87
N SER A 648 -23.75 -0.77 13.55
CA SER A 648 -23.21 -1.92 12.83
C SER A 648 -21.68 -2.00 12.97
N LYS A 649 -21.23 -2.72 14.00
CA LYS A 649 -19.80 -2.96 14.24
C LYS A 649 -19.06 -3.56 13.03
N SER A 650 -19.71 -4.41 12.25
CA SER A 650 -19.14 -5.03 11.04
C SER A 650 -19.14 -4.13 9.80
N CYS A 651 -19.73 -2.94 9.87
CA CYS A 651 -19.60 -1.87 8.87
C CYS A 651 -18.44 -0.94 9.23
N ALA A 652 -18.28 -0.61 10.52
CA ALA A 652 -17.21 0.25 11.04
C ALA A 652 -15.84 -0.46 11.13
N MET A 653 -15.37 -0.92 9.96
CA MET A 653 -14.10 -1.59 9.68
C MET A 653 -13.21 -0.72 8.80
N SER A 654 -11.90 -0.86 8.94
CA SER A 654 -10.93 -0.14 8.10
C SER A 654 -11.02 -0.53 6.62
N TRP A 655 -11.08 0.48 5.74
CA TRP A 655 -11.12 0.30 4.29
C TRP A 655 -9.76 -0.16 3.72
N GLY A 656 -9.78 -0.91 2.61
CA GLY A 656 -8.55 -1.30 1.89
C GLY A 656 -7.89 -0.09 1.21
N LEU A 657 -8.38 0.26 0.03
CA LEU A 657 -8.21 1.62 -0.54
C LEU A 657 -9.42 2.47 -0.11
N ARG A 658 -9.41 3.78 -0.35
CA ARG A 658 -10.58 4.68 -0.24
C ARG A 658 -10.46 5.72 -1.35
N LEU A 659 -11.55 6.15 -1.96
CA LEU A 659 -11.55 6.81 -3.27
C LEU A 659 -12.73 7.76 -3.30
N VAL A 660 -12.44 9.05 -3.13
CA VAL A 660 -13.44 10.11 -2.95
C VAL A 660 -13.08 11.26 -3.88
N ASP A 661 -14.02 11.68 -4.72
CA ASP A 661 -13.80 12.70 -5.76
C ASP A 661 -12.57 12.38 -6.66
N SER A 662 -12.31 11.09 -6.92
CA SER A 662 -11.07 10.55 -7.51
C SER A 662 -11.38 9.55 -8.66
N SER A 663 -10.57 8.49 -8.85
CA SER A 663 -10.73 7.52 -9.95
C SER A 663 -10.35 6.06 -9.63
N THR A 664 -11.13 5.30 -8.82
CA THR A 664 -11.20 3.80 -8.75
C THR A 664 -12.29 3.22 -7.77
N GLY A 665 -12.42 1.87 -7.56
CA GLY A 665 -13.51 1.04 -6.91
C GLY A 665 -13.77 1.04 -5.37
N ARG A 666 -14.74 0.24 -4.79
CA ARG A 666 -15.01 0.17 -3.30
C ARG A 666 -15.14 -1.11 -2.47
N ILE A 667 -13.99 -1.67 -2.12
CA ILE A 667 -13.63 -2.06 -0.75
C ILE A 667 -12.63 -1.13 -0.01
N PHE A 668 -11.90 -0.13 -0.53
CA PHE A 668 -11.62 0.53 -1.83
C PHE A 668 -12.16 1.99 -2.03
N TYR A 669 -13.35 2.37 -1.52
CA TYR A 669 -13.94 3.73 -1.37
C TYR A 669 -15.03 4.27 -2.39
N VAL A 670 -14.86 4.38 -3.73
CA VAL A 670 -15.81 5.08 -4.68
C VAL A 670 -16.90 6.00 -4.09
N GLU A 671 -16.63 7.28 -4.18
CA GLU A 671 -17.64 8.33 -4.06
C GLU A 671 -17.30 9.43 -5.06
N GLN A 672 -18.28 9.89 -5.81
CA GLN A 672 -18.14 10.99 -6.78
C GLN A 672 -16.97 10.84 -7.78
N SER A 673 -16.62 9.60 -8.16
CA SER A 673 -15.36 9.26 -8.83
C SER A 673 -15.56 8.78 -10.27
N TYR A 674 -14.67 9.12 -11.21
CA TYR A 674 -14.81 8.83 -12.66
C TYR A 674 -13.53 8.21 -13.28
N ASP A 675 -13.55 7.85 -14.57
CA ASP A 675 -12.48 7.16 -15.31
C ASP A 675 -11.86 5.96 -14.57
N ILE A 676 -12.72 5.03 -14.16
CA ILE A 676 -12.39 3.97 -13.19
C ILE A 676 -12.05 2.64 -13.86
N TRP A 677 -10.83 2.16 -13.59
CA TRP A 677 -10.31 0.92 -14.15
C TRP A 677 -9.63 0.03 -13.11
N ILE A 678 -10.37 -0.95 -12.57
CA ILE A 678 -9.80 -2.01 -11.72
C ILE A 678 -9.60 -3.28 -12.52
N TYR A 679 -8.44 -3.93 -12.35
CA TYR A 679 -8.14 -5.25 -12.89
C TYR A 679 -7.59 -6.16 -11.79
N GLY A 680 -7.96 -7.43 -11.80
CA GLY A 680 -7.42 -8.45 -10.89
C GLY A 680 -7.69 -8.21 -9.40
N LEU A 681 -8.85 -7.60 -9.05
CA LEU A 681 -9.22 -7.37 -7.65
C LEU A 681 -9.52 -8.69 -6.94
N VAL A 682 -8.82 -8.93 -5.83
CA VAL A 682 -8.96 -10.12 -4.99
C VAL A 682 -9.24 -9.67 -3.55
N THR A 683 -10.16 -10.37 -2.88
CA THR A 683 -10.65 -10.03 -1.54
C THR A 683 -10.79 -11.29 -0.68
N ILE A 684 -10.51 -11.19 0.62
CA ILE A 684 -10.64 -12.28 1.60
C ILE A 684 -11.44 -11.77 2.80
N GLY A 685 -12.20 -12.65 3.46
CA GLY A 685 -12.98 -12.34 4.67
C GLY A 685 -14.24 -11.47 4.50
N ASN A 686 -14.32 -10.68 3.43
CA ASN A 686 -15.33 -9.64 3.24
C ASN A 686 -16.66 -10.12 2.61
N SER A 687 -17.72 -9.32 2.80
CA SER A 687 -19.06 -9.51 2.21
C SER A 687 -19.19 -8.92 0.80
N GLU A 688 -18.59 -7.75 0.57
CA GLU A 688 -18.68 -6.95 -0.65
C GLU A 688 -17.26 -6.64 -1.16
N MET A 689 -17.10 -6.46 -2.47
CA MET A 689 -15.79 -6.21 -3.11
C MET A 689 -15.68 -4.80 -3.69
N ILE A 690 -16.79 -4.27 -4.17
CA ILE A 690 -16.98 -2.92 -4.73
C ILE A 690 -18.39 -2.52 -4.31
N THR A 691 -18.60 -1.33 -3.77
CA THR A 691 -19.81 -1.01 -2.96
C THR A 691 -20.30 0.43 -3.22
N PRO A 692 -20.34 0.94 -4.47
CA PRO A 692 -20.27 2.38 -4.78
C PRO A 692 -21.33 3.21 -4.04
N PHE A 693 -21.05 4.46 -3.68
CA PHE A 693 -22.04 5.30 -2.99
C PHE A 693 -23.37 5.37 -3.78
N GLN A 694 -24.48 5.04 -3.11
CA GLN A 694 -25.82 4.83 -3.70
C GLN A 694 -25.94 3.80 -4.85
N GLY A 695 -24.87 3.08 -5.22
CA GLY A 695 -24.80 2.15 -6.33
C GLY A 695 -24.88 0.66 -5.94
N THR A 696 -24.91 -0.22 -6.95
CA THR A 696 -25.00 -1.67 -6.77
C THR A 696 -23.73 -2.26 -6.14
N PRO A 697 -23.80 -2.93 -4.98
CA PRO A 697 -22.64 -3.58 -4.39
C PRO A 697 -22.34 -4.95 -5.02
N ILE A 698 -21.06 -5.16 -5.33
CA ILE A 698 -20.48 -6.32 -5.99
C ILE A 698 -20.13 -7.36 -4.92
N VAL A 699 -21.13 -8.19 -4.59
CA VAL A 699 -21.08 -9.11 -3.44
C VAL A 699 -20.04 -10.23 -3.63
N ALA A 700 -19.10 -10.33 -2.70
CA ALA A 700 -17.99 -11.29 -2.72
C ALA A 700 -18.47 -12.75 -2.83
N LYS A 701 -19.64 -13.07 -2.25
CA LYS A 701 -20.31 -14.38 -2.36
C LYS A 701 -20.43 -14.88 -3.82
N ASN A 702 -20.73 -14.00 -4.76
CA ASN A 702 -20.92 -14.36 -6.18
C ASN A 702 -19.56 -14.56 -6.89
N ASN A 703 -18.54 -13.86 -6.39
CA ASN A 703 -17.22 -13.78 -6.98
C ASN A 703 -16.19 -14.72 -6.34
N ARG A 704 -16.64 -15.67 -5.50
CA ARG A 704 -15.80 -16.68 -4.86
C ARG A 704 -14.84 -17.38 -5.83
N ASN A 705 -13.59 -17.49 -5.41
CA ASN A 705 -12.48 -18.17 -6.06
C ASN A 705 -11.61 -18.82 -4.96
N GLY A 706 -11.76 -20.13 -4.77
CA GLY A 706 -11.13 -20.86 -3.67
C GLY A 706 -11.47 -20.27 -2.30
N CYS A 707 -10.46 -19.71 -1.63
CA CYS A 707 -10.58 -19.08 -0.30
C CYS A 707 -10.92 -17.58 -0.36
N ALA A 708 -10.64 -16.96 -1.51
CA ALA A 708 -10.86 -15.55 -1.78
C ALA A 708 -12.16 -15.35 -2.57
N SER A 709 -12.40 -14.11 -2.98
CA SER A 709 -13.32 -13.75 -4.06
C SER A 709 -12.60 -12.79 -5.00
N SER A 710 -12.66 -13.03 -6.30
CA SER A 710 -11.86 -12.33 -7.30
C SER A 710 -12.67 -11.93 -8.54
N ILE A 711 -12.35 -10.77 -9.11
CA ILE A 711 -12.85 -10.32 -10.41
C ILE A 711 -11.68 -9.92 -11.31
N LEU A 712 -11.77 -10.28 -12.59
CA LEU A 712 -10.83 -9.92 -13.64
C LEU A 712 -10.80 -8.41 -13.87
N ALA A 713 -11.97 -7.78 -13.88
CA ALA A 713 -12.11 -6.35 -13.99
C ALA A 713 -13.41 -5.83 -13.37
N TRP A 714 -13.37 -4.59 -12.89
CA TRP A 714 -14.55 -3.73 -12.78
C TRP A 714 -14.30 -2.48 -13.63
N LEU A 715 -15.27 -2.22 -14.50
CA LEU A 715 -15.17 -1.20 -15.55
C LEU A 715 -16.24 -0.14 -15.23
N GLY A 716 -15.82 0.97 -14.63
CA GLY A 716 -16.73 2.11 -14.44
C GLY A 716 -17.04 2.81 -15.77
N GLY A 717 -16.12 2.71 -16.73
CA GLY A 717 -16.13 3.50 -17.96
C GLY A 717 -15.45 4.86 -17.77
N SER A 718 -14.97 5.44 -18.86
CA SER A 718 -14.38 6.80 -18.84
C SER A 718 -15.42 7.88 -18.54
N ASP A 719 -16.62 7.71 -19.09
CA ASP A 719 -17.65 8.76 -19.20
C ASP A 719 -18.70 8.69 -18.07
N GLN A 720 -18.47 7.90 -17.01
CA GLN A 720 -19.44 7.70 -15.92
C GLN A 720 -18.83 7.98 -14.55
N THR A 721 -19.53 8.77 -13.73
CA THR A 721 -19.24 8.93 -12.31
C THR A 721 -19.85 7.78 -11.53
N ALA A 722 -19.01 6.88 -11.01
CA ALA A 722 -19.46 5.87 -10.07
C ALA A 722 -19.48 6.46 -8.64
N GLY A 723 -20.43 5.98 -7.82
CA GLY A 723 -20.61 6.52 -6.48
C GLY A 723 -21.17 7.95 -6.46
N LEU A 724 -21.96 8.33 -7.47
CA LEU A 724 -22.51 9.69 -7.63
C LEU A 724 -23.26 10.16 -6.37
N ARG A 725 -22.95 11.38 -5.89
CA ARG A 725 -23.66 12.03 -4.77
C ARG A 725 -24.96 12.71 -5.26
N ASN A 726 -25.86 13.03 -4.32
CA ASN A 726 -26.96 13.97 -4.56
C ASN A 726 -26.42 15.37 -4.93
N PHE A 727 -25.31 15.78 -4.30
CA PHE A 727 -24.63 17.05 -4.53
C PHE A 727 -23.13 16.81 -4.66
N THR A 728 -22.49 17.42 -5.67
CA THR A 728 -21.02 17.50 -5.77
C THR A 728 -20.43 18.21 -4.56
N GLY A 729 -21.10 19.29 -4.13
CA GLY A 729 -20.66 20.16 -3.05
C GLY A 729 -19.64 21.21 -3.49
N TYR A 730 -19.41 22.19 -2.62
CA TYR A 730 -18.58 23.36 -2.88
C TYR A 730 -17.67 23.70 -1.69
N GLN A 731 -16.69 24.56 -1.90
CA GLN A 731 -15.79 25.06 -0.85
C GLN A 731 -16.00 26.57 -0.63
N LEU A 732 -16.12 27.01 0.64
CA LEU A 732 -16.18 28.43 0.99
C LEU A 732 -14.82 29.13 0.87
N TYR A 733 -13.73 28.39 1.06
CA TYR A 733 -12.35 28.85 0.96
C TYR A 733 -11.53 27.87 0.12
N THR A 734 -10.59 28.38 -0.65
CA THR A 734 -9.62 27.57 -1.42
C THR A 734 -8.22 27.77 -0.82
N LEU A 735 -7.36 26.75 -0.88
CA LEU A 735 -6.07 26.75 -0.18
C LEU A 735 -5.21 27.98 -0.55
N ASP A 736 -5.09 28.30 -1.84
CA ASP A 736 -4.36 29.47 -2.36
C ASP A 736 -4.78 30.82 -1.74
N LYS A 737 -6.04 30.95 -1.27
CA LYS A 737 -6.53 32.16 -0.58
C LYS A 737 -6.12 32.20 0.90
N LEU A 738 -5.83 31.04 1.48
CA LEU A 738 -5.40 30.85 2.87
C LEU A 738 -3.87 30.74 3.01
N ASP A 739 -3.11 30.49 1.94
CA ASP A 739 -1.64 30.35 1.96
C ASP A 739 -0.95 31.51 2.71
N SER A 740 -1.32 32.75 2.37
CA SER A 740 -0.79 33.97 3.02
C SER A 740 -1.24 34.21 4.47
N MET A 741 -2.18 33.40 5.00
CA MET A 741 -2.68 33.54 6.37
C MET A 741 -1.85 32.69 7.35
N SER A 742 -1.60 33.24 8.54
CA SER A 742 -0.85 32.58 9.62
C SER A 742 -1.71 31.61 10.45
N PHE A 743 -2.53 30.80 9.78
CA PHE A 743 -3.35 29.74 10.38
C PHE A 743 -2.60 28.40 10.36
N SER A 744 -2.89 27.51 11.32
CA SER A 744 -2.35 26.14 11.32
C SER A 744 -2.81 25.36 10.07
N HIS A 745 -2.01 24.39 9.61
CA HIS A 745 -2.36 23.57 8.45
C HIS A 745 -3.68 22.82 8.67
N VAL A 746 -3.92 22.28 9.88
CA VAL A 746 -5.21 21.70 10.28
C VAL A 746 -6.37 22.70 10.13
N CYS A 747 -6.20 23.96 10.56
CA CYS A 747 -7.22 24.99 10.38
C CYS A 747 -7.46 25.31 8.89
N LYS A 748 -6.41 25.44 8.07
CA LYS A 748 -6.55 25.66 6.62
C LYS A 748 -7.32 24.51 5.95
N ASN A 749 -6.93 23.26 6.22
CA ASN A 749 -7.56 22.06 5.66
C ASN A 749 -9.03 21.95 6.07
N THR A 750 -9.36 22.33 7.31
CA THR A 750 -10.75 22.35 7.81
C THR A 750 -11.58 23.44 7.11
N LEU A 751 -11.02 24.63 6.88
CA LEU A 751 -11.69 25.71 6.14
C LEU A 751 -11.94 25.36 4.66
N THR A 752 -11.03 24.59 4.04
CA THR A 752 -11.15 24.11 2.65
C THR A 752 -11.97 22.81 2.52
N ALA A 753 -12.54 22.27 3.61
CA ALA A 753 -13.38 21.08 3.53
C ALA A 753 -14.64 21.35 2.67
N SER A 754 -14.99 20.40 1.81
CA SER A 754 -16.15 20.51 0.91
C SER A 754 -17.47 20.36 1.67
N ILE A 755 -18.43 21.24 1.36
CA ILE A 755 -19.79 21.25 1.89
C ILE A 755 -20.70 20.58 0.87
N LEU A 756 -21.27 19.43 1.22
CA LEU A 756 -22.06 18.56 0.34
C LEU A 756 -23.53 18.97 0.28
N CYS A 757 -23.77 20.22 -0.13
CA CYS A 757 -25.09 20.83 -0.31
C CYS A 757 -25.32 21.25 -1.76
N ASP A 758 -26.57 21.58 -2.09
CA ASP A 758 -26.90 22.25 -3.35
C ASP A 758 -26.14 23.58 -3.48
N ASP A 759 -25.56 23.82 -4.66
CA ASP A 759 -24.67 24.96 -4.91
C ASP A 759 -25.32 26.32 -4.60
N SER A 760 -26.66 26.44 -4.64
CA SER A 760 -27.34 27.70 -4.31
C SER A 760 -27.17 28.14 -2.85
N THR A 761 -26.78 27.23 -1.94
CA THR A 761 -26.40 27.59 -0.56
C THR A 761 -25.07 28.34 -0.44
N ILE A 762 -24.22 28.37 -1.48
CA ILE A 762 -22.97 29.16 -1.47
C ILE A 762 -23.24 30.68 -1.38
N GLU A 763 -24.40 31.13 -1.85
CA GLU A 763 -24.80 32.54 -1.79
C GLU A 763 -25.28 32.96 -0.39
N TRP A 764 -25.56 32.01 0.51
CA TRP A 764 -26.11 32.27 1.86
C TRP A 764 -25.02 32.69 2.87
N THR A 765 -23.95 33.31 2.37
CA THR A 765 -22.75 33.72 3.12
C THR A 765 -22.90 35.12 3.76
N MET A 766 -24.14 35.55 4.03
CA MET A 766 -24.48 36.77 4.78
C MET A 766 -25.84 36.64 5.50
N PRO A 767 -26.08 37.34 6.64
CA PRO A 767 -27.33 37.25 7.40
C PRO A 767 -28.55 37.60 6.54
N SER A 768 -29.42 36.61 6.34
CA SER A 768 -30.54 36.66 5.38
C SER A 768 -31.74 35.89 5.93
N TYR A 769 -32.95 36.36 5.66
CA TYR A 769 -34.18 35.59 5.92
C TYR A 769 -34.68 35.03 4.60
N HIS A 770 -34.57 33.71 4.41
CA HIS A 770 -34.78 33.09 3.09
C HIS A 770 -36.26 32.83 2.75
N GLY A 771 -37.16 32.82 3.74
CA GLY A 771 -38.60 32.68 3.52
C GLY A 771 -39.02 31.33 2.89
N THR A 772 -40.12 31.36 2.12
CA THR A 772 -40.51 30.30 1.17
C THR A 772 -39.59 30.36 -0.07
N LEU A 773 -39.33 29.20 -0.68
CA LEU A 773 -38.57 29.12 -1.94
C LEU A 773 -39.47 28.94 -3.17
N ASP A 774 -40.80 28.90 -2.99
CA ASP A 774 -41.85 28.75 -4.00
C ASP A 774 -41.70 27.55 -4.95
N ASN A 775 -40.82 26.61 -4.60
CA ASN A 775 -40.47 25.43 -5.36
C ASN A 775 -40.17 24.27 -4.41
N SER A 776 -41.16 23.42 -4.16
CA SER A 776 -41.04 22.29 -3.23
C SER A 776 -39.93 21.30 -3.62
N THR A 777 -39.61 21.16 -4.90
CA THR A 777 -38.50 20.28 -5.35
C THR A 777 -37.16 20.84 -4.88
N LEU A 778 -36.92 22.13 -5.14
CA LEU A 778 -35.70 22.81 -4.70
C LEU A 778 -35.59 22.85 -3.17
N GLN A 779 -36.71 23.02 -2.47
CA GLN A 779 -36.76 23.04 -1.01
C GLN A 779 -36.58 21.64 -0.38
N GLU A 780 -37.02 20.56 -1.05
CA GLU A 780 -36.68 19.19 -0.64
C GLU A 780 -35.21 18.85 -0.91
N GLN A 781 -34.62 19.35 -1.99
CA GLN A 781 -33.19 19.18 -2.30
C GLN A 781 -32.30 19.96 -1.31
N LEU A 782 -32.56 21.25 -1.10
CA LEU A 782 -31.84 22.09 -0.16
C LEU A 782 -31.88 21.58 1.28
N CYS A 783 -32.94 20.84 1.62
CA CYS A 783 -33.18 20.31 2.95
C CYS A 783 -32.93 18.80 3.06
N ASP A 784 -32.05 18.27 2.19
CA ASP A 784 -31.46 16.95 2.34
C ASP A 784 -30.68 16.85 3.67
N VAL A 785 -30.82 15.72 4.36
CA VAL A 785 -30.23 15.51 5.70
C VAL A 785 -28.71 15.38 5.64
N GLY A 786 -28.16 14.89 4.52
CA GLY A 786 -26.71 14.82 4.27
C GLY A 786 -26.08 16.19 4.09
N CYS A 787 -26.75 17.12 3.39
CA CYS A 787 -26.36 18.53 3.36
C CYS A 787 -26.31 19.12 4.79
N GLY A 788 -27.34 18.86 5.60
CA GLY A 788 -27.37 19.27 7.00
C GLY A 788 -26.21 18.73 7.84
N HIS A 789 -25.90 17.43 7.72
CA HIS A 789 -24.75 16.83 8.41
C HIS A 789 -23.41 17.40 7.92
N SER A 790 -23.27 17.69 6.62
CA SER A 790 -22.04 18.27 6.06
C SER A 790 -21.79 19.71 6.55
N LEU A 791 -22.83 20.55 6.56
CA LEU A 791 -22.75 21.91 7.14
C LEU A 791 -22.41 21.89 8.64
N ALA A 792 -23.03 20.99 9.40
CA ALA A 792 -22.71 20.80 10.82
C ALA A 792 -21.22 20.43 11.02
N SER A 793 -20.73 19.44 10.27
CA SER A 793 -19.34 18.98 10.35
C SER A 793 -18.34 20.07 9.97
N TRP A 794 -18.64 20.88 8.94
CA TRP A 794 -17.80 22.03 8.59
C TRP A 794 -17.79 23.09 9.70
N TYR A 795 -18.97 23.44 10.23
CA TYR A 795 -19.11 24.49 11.24
C TYR A 795 -18.45 24.12 12.57
N ASP A 796 -18.74 22.93 13.11
CA ASP A 796 -18.14 22.45 14.35
C ASP A 796 -16.65 22.14 14.17
N GLY A 797 -16.27 21.61 13.00
CA GLY A 797 -14.88 21.40 12.59
C GLY A 797 -14.07 22.70 12.64
N VAL A 798 -14.48 23.75 11.93
CA VAL A 798 -13.76 25.04 11.94
C VAL A 798 -13.77 25.65 13.35
N SER A 799 -14.89 25.53 14.09
CA SER A 799 -14.97 26.03 15.48
C SER A 799 -13.96 25.34 16.41
N LYS A 800 -13.66 24.05 16.19
CA LYS A 800 -12.67 23.27 16.95
C LYS A 800 -11.24 23.52 16.46
N SER A 801 -10.99 23.35 15.16
CA SER A 801 -9.66 23.43 14.52
C SER A 801 -9.09 24.84 14.43
N CYS A 802 -9.94 25.87 14.48
CA CYS A 802 -9.55 27.27 14.30
C CYS A 802 -9.96 28.19 15.46
N GLY A 803 -10.37 27.66 16.62
CA GLY A 803 -10.99 28.46 17.70
C GLY A 803 -10.14 29.62 18.24
N ASP A 804 -8.81 29.49 18.21
CA ASP A 804 -7.86 30.53 18.63
C ASP A 804 -7.56 31.59 17.53
N TYR A 805 -8.06 31.40 16.30
CA TYR A 805 -7.83 32.29 15.17
C TYR A 805 -9.05 33.15 14.84
N GLN A 806 -8.79 34.37 14.34
CA GLN A 806 -9.80 35.30 13.84
C GLN A 806 -9.34 35.91 12.52
N TRP A 807 -10.28 36.37 11.71
CA TRP A 807 -10.01 37.21 10.55
C TRP A 807 -9.42 38.56 11.01
N PRO A 808 -8.67 39.29 10.17
CA PRO A 808 -8.15 40.62 10.51
C PRO A 808 -9.23 41.67 10.89
N SER A 809 -10.51 41.37 10.66
CA SER A 809 -11.68 42.13 11.11
C SER A 809 -12.11 41.85 12.56
N GLY A 810 -11.49 40.89 13.25
CA GLY A 810 -11.91 40.37 14.56
C GLY A 810 -13.08 39.39 14.52
N ALA A 811 -13.51 38.96 13.32
CA ALA A 811 -14.58 37.98 13.15
C ALA A 811 -14.04 36.52 13.25
N PRO A 812 -14.83 35.56 13.77
CA PRO A 812 -14.40 34.16 13.86
C PRO A 812 -14.27 33.51 12.48
N LEU A 813 -13.37 32.51 12.33
CA LEU A 813 -13.13 31.91 11.01
C LEU A 813 -14.32 31.12 10.46
N ASN A 814 -15.19 30.59 11.32
CA ASN A 814 -16.43 29.89 10.94
C ASN A 814 -17.53 30.81 10.37
N MET A 815 -17.32 32.13 10.31
CA MET A 815 -18.34 33.15 10.00
C MET A 815 -19.21 32.83 8.78
N LEU A 816 -18.60 32.54 7.61
CA LEU A 816 -19.35 32.37 6.37
C LEU A 816 -20.19 31.08 6.37
N GLY A 817 -19.61 29.96 6.79
CA GLY A 817 -20.35 28.71 6.92
C GLY A 817 -21.37 28.72 8.06
N GLY A 818 -21.16 29.55 9.09
CA GLY A 818 -22.17 29.82 10.12
C GLY A 818 -23.42 30.49 9.56
N TYR A 819 -23.29 31.46 8.64
CA TYR A 819 -24.46 32.04 7.96
C TYR A 819 -25.22 30.99 7.15
N VAL A 820 -24.52 30.20 6.33
CA VAL A 820 -25.14 29.13 5.54
C VAL A 820 -25.81 28.08 6.44
N TRP A 821 -25.15 27.68 7.52
CA TRP A 821 -25.64 26.68 8.47
C TRP A 821 -26.90 27.12 9.21
N TYR A 822 -26.98 28.39 9.63
CA TYR A 822 -28.22 28.92 10.23
C TYR A 822 -29.30 29.16 9.18
N GLY A 823 -28.97 29.64 7.98
CA GLY A 823 -29.92 29.76 6.86
C GLY A 823 -30.55 28.42 6.45
N TYR A 824 -29.76 27.33 6.45
CA TYR A 824 -30.24 25.95 6.30
C TYR A 824 -31.19 25.57 7.44
N ASN A 825 -30.75 25.68 8.71
CA ASN A 825 -31.57 25.27 9.85
C ASN A 825 -32.91 26.03 9.95
N GLU A 826 -32.92 27.31 9.58
CA GLU A 826 -34.14 28.09 9.45
C GLU A 826 -35.02 27.55 8.32
N THR A 827 -34.56 27.59 7.08
CA THR A 827 -35.33 27.18 5.88
C THR A 827 -35.87 25.74 5.99
N CYS A 828 -35.06 24.83 6.52
CA CYS A 828 -35.32 23.39 6.55
C CYS A 828 -36.05 22.88 7.79
N SER A 829 -36.30 23.74 8.78
CA SER A 829 -37.18 23.40 9.91
C SER A 829 -38.59 23.02 9.45
N LYS A 830 -39.18 21.99 10.09
CA LYS A 830 -40.51 21.45 9.76
C LYS A 830 -41.44 21.46 10.97
N ASP A 831 -42.73 21.61 10.73
CA ASP A 831 -43.76 21.43 11.74
C ASP A 831 -43.76 19.97 12.23
N PRO A 832 -43.55 19.71 13.54
CA PRO A 832 -43.57 18.34 14.08
C PRO A 832 -44.95 17.65 14.01
N VAL A 833 -46.03 18.38 13.72
CA VAL A 833 -47.39 17.83 13.61
C VAL A 833 -47.76 17.48 12.16
N THR A 834 -47.56 18.39 11.20
CA THR A 834 -47.95 18.18 9.79
C THR A 834 -46.80 17.71 8.88
N GLY A 835 -45.54 17.92 9.26
CA GLY A 835 -44.37 17.62 8.42
C GLY A 835 -44.14 18.60 7.27
N LYS A 836 -44.96 19.66 7.11
CA LYS A 836 -44.68 20.80 6.21
C LYS A 836 -43.39 21.52 6.65
N PHE A 837 -42.72 22.20 5.72
CA PHE A 837 -41.68 23.16 6.10
C PHE A 837 -42.29 24.37 6.80
N CYS A 838 -41.59 24.88 7.80
CA CYS A 838 -42.07 26.01 8.58
C CYS A 838 -42.09 27.33 7.80
N SER A 839 -41.29 27.46 6.74
CA SER A 839 -41.39 28.60 5.83
C SER A 839 -42.74 28.65 5.13
N ASP A 840 -43.18 27.55 4.50
CA ASP A 840 -44.48 27.46 3.82
C ASP A 840 -45.64 27.69 4.79
N VAL A 841 -45.53 27.17 6.02
CA VAL A 841 -46.53 27.34 7.07
C VAL A 841 -46.65 28.81 7.51
N ILE A 842 -45.54 29.56 7.53
CA ILE A 842 -45.51 30.99 7.90
C ILE A 842 -45.95 31.89 6.73
N ASP A 843 -45.74 31.48 5.48
CA ASP A 843 -46.21 32.21 4.29
C ASP A 843 -47.74 32.04 4.09
N ASP A 844 -48.28 30.87 4.46
CA ASP A 844 -49.74 30.59 4.55
C ASP A 844 -50.48 31.43 5.62
N PHE A 845 -49.79 32.28 6.42
CA PHE A 845 -50.40 33.03 7.53
C PHE A 845 -51.40 34.11 7.09
N SER A 846 -52.42 34.28 7.92
CA SER A 846 -53.45 35.30 7.74
C SER A 846 -53.13 36.57 8.54
N LEU A 847 -53.69 37.70 8.09
CA LEU A 847 -53.66 38.97 8.80
C LEU A 847 -55.10 39.32 9.20
N ASP A 848 -55.32 39.69 10.46
CA ASP A 848 -56.64 40.11 10.95
C ASP A 848 -57.06 41.42 10.23
N ASP A 849 -58.12 41.34 9.40
CA ASP A 849 -58.66 42.43 8.56
C ASP A 849 -58.93 43.77 9.30
N ALA A 850 -58.98 43.74 10.63
CA ALA A 850 -59.31 44.88 11.49
C ALA A 850 -58.10 45.72 11.93
N ASP A 851 -56.91 45.13 12.07
CA ASP A 851 -55.70 45.81 12.55
C ASP A 851 -54.38 45.38 11.87
N GLY A 852 -54.41 44.36 11.01
CA GLY A 852 -53.23 43.87 10.28
C GLY A 852 -52.27 43.03 11.13
N THR A 853 -52.69 42.52 12.29
CA THR A 853 -51.86 41.65 13.13
C THR A 853 -52.04 40.16 12.78
N ILE A 854 -51.04 39.34 13.11
CA ILE A 854 -51.10 37.87 12.94
C ILE A 854 -51.98 37.27 14.05
N PRO A 855 -52.99 36.43 13.73
CA PRO A 855 -53.84 35.78 14.71
C PRO A 855 -53.06 35.01 15.77
N THR A 856 -53.57 35.01 17.01
CA THR A 856 -52.83 34.44 18.15
C THR A 856 -52.51 32.94 18.00
N ALA A 857 -53.29 32.18 17.22
CA ALA A 857 -53.01 30.77 16.94
C ALA A 857 -51.80 30.56 16.01
N GLU A 858 -51.61 31.44 15.02
CA GLU A 858 -50.51 31.41 14.05
C GLU A 858 -49.23 31.99 14.66
N LEU A 859 -49.37 33.13 15.36
CA LEU A 859 -48.32 33.78 16.15
C LEU A 859 -47.71 32.82 17.20
N CYS A 860 -48.54 31.97 17.81
CA CYS A 860 -48.12 30.99 18.81
C CYS A 860 -47.89 29.58 18.26
N SER A 861 -47.74 29.43 16.94
CA SER A 861 -47.37 28.16 16.32
C SER A 861 -45.91 27.77 16.64
N GLU A 862 -45.64 26.47 16.70
CA GLU A 862 -44.28 25.94 16.87
C GLU A 862 -43.34 26.41 15.75
N CYS A 863 -43.85 26.59 14.53
CA CYS A 863 -43.04 27.11 13.41
C CYS A 863 -42.63 28.58 13.61
N TYR A 864 -43.56 29.47 13.94
CA TYR A 864 -43.24 30.90 14.06
C TYR A 864 -42.43 31.21 15.32
N LEU A 865 -42.83 30.64 16.47
CA LEU A 865 -42.05 30.75 17.71
C LEU A 865 -40.70 30.05 17.60
N GLY A 866 -40.65 28.90 16.90
CA GLY A 866 -39.42 28.16 16.61
C GLY A 866 -38.46 28.98 15.74
N ARG A 867 -38.94 29.59 14.66
CA ARG A 867 -38.18 30.51 13.78
C ARG A 867 -37.61 31.68 14.59
N LEU A 868 -38.44 32.45 15.30
CA LEU A 868 -37.97 33.59 16.11
C LEU A 868 -36.97 33.16 17.19
N THR A 869 -37.22 32.05 17.88
CA THR A 869 -36.34 31.53 18.95
C THR A 869 -35.02 30.96 18.40
N MET A 870 -35.03 30.36 17.20
CA MET A 870 -33.83 29.89 16.52
C MET A 870 -32.95 31.07 16.10
N MET A 871 -33.56 32.08 15.46
CA MET A 871 -32.89 33.31 15.08
C MET A 871 -32.28 34.02 16.31
N GLN A 872 -33.06 34.23 17.38
CA GLN A 872 -32.61 34.90 18.62
C GLN A 872 -31.39 34.23 19.28
N LYS A 873 -31.27 32.89 19.19
CA LYS A 873 -30.15 32.14 19.77
C LYS A 873 -28.83 32.27 19.00
N SER A 874 -28.86 32.82 17.78
CA SER A 874 -27.72 32.81 16.86
C SER A 874 -27.19 34.22 16.57
N PRO A 875 -25.88 34.48 16.72
CA PRO A 875 -25.26 35.70 16.22
C PRO A 875 -25.05 35.68 14.68
N TYR A 876 -25.36 34.56 14.02
CA TYR A 876 -25.30 34.39 12.56
C TYR A 876 -26.65 34.66 11.87
N SER A 877 -27.76 34.66 12.61
CA SER A 877 -29.07 34.99 12.04
C SER A 877 -29.21 36.50 11.78
N ILE A 878 -30.26 36.86 11.05
CA ILE A 878 -30.61 38.27 10.79
C ILE A 878 -31.26 38.98 12.00
N PHE A 879 -31.48 38.28 13.12
CA PHE A 879 -32.25 38.78 14.27
C PHE A 879 -31.71 40.11 14.82
N GLY A 880 -30.40 40.18 15.06
CA GLY A 880 -29.73 41.39 15.55
C GLY A 880 -29.50 42.46 14.47
N THR A 881 -29.81 42.18 13.20
CA THR A 881 -29.66 43.13 12.09
C THR A 881 -30.84 44.10 12.01
N PHE A 882 -32.04 43.69 12.43
CA PHE A 882 -33.25 44.51 12.38
C PHE A 882 -34.05 44.46 13.69
N PRO A 883 -34.32 45.60 14.36
CA PRO A 883 -35.02 45.64 15.65
C PRO A 883 -36.41 44.99 15.68
N TRP A 884 -37.11 44.93 14.55
CA TRP A 884 -38.47 44.40 14.50
C TRP A 884 -38.56 42.90 14.81
N PHE A 885 -37.48 42.12 14.67
CA PHE A 885 -37.46 40.73 15.12
C PHE A 885 -37.44 40.58 16.65
N GLU A 886 -36.74 41.48 17.35
CA GLU A 886 -36.78 41.60 18.81
C GLU A 886 -38.19 42.02 19.26
N GLU A 887 -38.76 43.08 18.67
CA GLU A 887 -40.12 43.55 18.96
C GLU A 887 -41.19 42.45 18.72
N LEU A 888 -41.08 41.67 17.64
CA LEU A 888 -41.98 40.55 17.38
C LEU A 888 -41.91 39.48 18.48
N LEU A 889 -40.71 39.04 18.86
CA LEU A 889 -40.53 38.02 19.88
C LEU A 889 -40.95 38.53 21.27
N GLU A 890 -40.66 39.79 21.62
CA GLU A 890 -41.17 40.45 22.82
C GLU A 890 -42.70 40.49 22.85
N SER A 891 -43.35 40.73 21.71
CA SER A 891 -44.82 40.73 21.62
C SER A 891 -45.44 39.32 21.74
N ALA A 892 -44.72 38.29 21.28
CA ALA A 892 -45.17 36.91 21.25
C ALA A 892 -45.02 36.22 22.62
N VAL A 893 -43.91 36.45 23.33
CA VAL A 893 -43.62 35.86 24.66
C VAL A 893 -44.80 35.91 25.64
N PRO A 894 -45.44 37.06 25.92
CA PRO A 894 -46.56 37.13 26.86
C PRO A 894 -47.87 36.59 26.28
N LYS A 895 -48.11 36.71 24.97
CA LYS A 895 -49.31 36.17 24.30
C LYS A 895 -49.33 34.64 24.32
N CYS A 896 -48.18 34.03 24.05
CA CYS A 896 -48.02 32.58 23.94
C CYS A 896 -47.61 31.90 25.27
N SER A 897 -47.44 32.67 26.35
CA SER A 897 -47.04 32.18 27.69
C SER A 897 -45.70 31.42 27.74
N ILE A 898 -44.81 31.66 26.77
CA ILE A 898 -43.48 31.03 26.69
C ILE A 898 -42.45 31.79 27.54
N LYS A 899 -41.25 31.21 27.70
CA LYS A 899 -40.12 31.82 28.42
C LYS A 899 -38.82 31.59 27.67
N VAL A 900 -38.49 32.51 26.78
CA VAL A 900 -37.23 32.57 26.04
C VAL A 900 -36.62 33.97 26.22
N PRO A 901 -35.29 34.15 26.08
CA PRO A 901 -34.71 35.49 25.98
C PRO A 901 -35.19 36.17 24.69
N THR A 902 -35.33 37.49 24.72
CA THR A 902 -35.81 38.29 23.59
C THR A 902 -34.69 39.08 22.92
N THR A 903 -33.69 39.50 23.71
CA THR A 903 -32.53 40.28 23.26
C THR A 903 -31.66 39.51 22.26
N PRO A 904 -31.17 40.14 21.17
CA PRO A 904 -30.18 39.54 20.26
C PRO A 904 -28.91 39.05 20.96
N GLN A 905 -28.20 38.12 20.33
CA GLN A 905 -26.80 37.81 20.71
C GLN A 905 -25.87 38.99 20.41
N ASP A 906 -24.70 39.04 21.05
CA ASP A 906 -23.66 39.99 20.66
C ASP A 906 -23.20 39.74 19.21
N PRO A 907 -22.95 40.79 18.41
CA PRO A 907 -22.61 40.65 17.00
C PRO A 907 -21.24 39.99 16.79
N LEU A 908 -21.08 39.27 15.67
CA LEU A 908 -19.85 38.59 15.26
C LEU A 908 -18.63 39.51 15.06
N PHE A 909 -18.83 40.83 15.07
CA PHE A 909 -17.77 41.83 14.99
C PHE A 909 -17.60 42.55 16.33
N PRO A 910 -16.36 42.77 16.81
CA PRO A 910 -16.12 43.68 17.92
C PRO A 910 -16.70 45.06 17.62
N LYS A 911 -17.49 45.62 18.56
CA LYS A 911 -18.04 46.98 18.44
C LYS A 911 -16.88 47.97 18.24
N ALA A 912 -16.86 48.63 17.06
CA ALA A 912 -15.78 49.52 16.67
C ALA A 912 -15.57 50.60 17.74
N ASN A 913 -14.36 50.65 18.29
CA ASN A 913 -14.05 51.50 19.43
C ASN A 913 -14.05 52.97 18.98
N SER A 914 -15.14 53.69 19.26
CA SER A 914 -15.34 55.07 18.79
C SER A 914 -14.49 56.06 19.59
N THR A 915 -13.18 56.02 19.37
CA THR A 915 -12.26 57.07 19.81
C THR A 915 -12.70 58.38 19.15
N GLY A 916 -13.33 59.25 19.92
CA GLY A 916 -13.94 60.48 19.40
C GLY A 916 -12.95 61.32 18.60
N PHE A 917 -13.36 61.72 17.40
CA PHE A 917 -12.55 62.52 16.49
C PHE A 917 -12.49 63.97 17.00
N CYS A 918 -11.70 64.21 18.04
CA CYS A 918 -11.47 65.53 18.61
C CYS A 918 -10.66 66.39 17.64
N VAL A 919 -11.36 67.18 16.81
CA VAL A 919 -10.77 68.35 16.16
C VAL A 919 -10.44 69.35 17.26
N SER A 920 -9.15 69.62 17.46
CA SER A 920 -8.67 70.75 18.27
C SER A 920 -8.38 71.93 17.35
N ASP A 921 -9.11 73.03 17.51
CA ASP A 921 -8.74 74.32 16.93
C ASP A 921 -7.59 74.94 17.75
N ASP A 922 -6.38 74.99 17.17
CA ASP A 922 -5.32 76.01 17.37
C ASP A 922 -4.14 75.75 16.40
#